data_AF-A0A916EFE6-F1
#
_entry.id   AF-A0A916EFE6-F1
#
_cell.length_a   1.000
_cell.length_b   1.000
_cell.length_c   1.000
_cell.angle_alpha   90.00
_cell.angle_beta   90.00
_cell.angle_gamma   90.00
#
_symmetry.space_group_name_H-M   'P 1'
#
loop_
_entity.id
_entity.type
_entity.pdbx_description
1 polymer ?
#
loop_
_entity_poly.entity_id
_entity_poly.type
_entity_poly.pdbx_seq_one_letter_code
_entity_poly.pdbx_strand_id
1 'polypeptide(L)'
;MTNPQILADNYKKILTILNNIIKNEDNNPLIDYPVLIGSRAAKWHIFSFREPNDWDLMATPLQTTLFINKIKESNATFKNIKLIYYPGGGLKLAGEYIDQYTTDKKLISFDIELVSEKVDLRNMKSIFEDNSEDNMKVDNMQDDVEFNFDVFEDDSKKSNVEDSEDNMQDDVELNFDVFENNSKKSNAEDSEDNMKDEINKIEFERFNDVHPKMSALMILELCRNIEDKTMLPLLSNFLCIVAPLKILEALKTSQIYWPADFHKNISDLHLLRDYNKHKVSIIQPLCSPQRDELIELILETRIKETEIIQGKPGEHINLNMSNNDFLENEDNLFVQKCIPREDLHELVKYGDHPIYQGLRDGQSKALIKKFLFEKLDYQTKINCIKEEAMVIALERYLIPMISKDQENSYKLALVRICTTLTKVWFRQFAIDNYPRLSNLDKDLLSIAHNIIEKFPVKQKKPDVILLDPETQAIFESIRPYTKTISSFDKIRDYNDYFTVVERTGINITSPINSDVSVTAIITNMQKANYEEYLSASWTASVVILPTNDLEILSEDEDEGSDEDKDYDDSDSFDMDDVNIEFKDPLKIHPYQESYSGKFSKLNSKHIFVLGIDAYWIRGMGVEEIWRPITIKVKSADFVASLLEIPELTGDLLFKYVLDCLKPTLIDVGETPLRHWVNKLKSNGTIPIEPNQHLWYYAWNYKLNRKFE
;
A
#
# COMPACT_ATOMS: atom_id res chain seq x y z
N MET A 1 1.17 -13.85 7.95
CA MET A 1 0.06 -12.88 7.92
C MET A 1 -1.07 -13.46 7.11
N THR A 2 -2.23 -13.57 7.74
CA THR A 2 -3.48 -13.91 7.05
C THR A 2 -3.97 -12.63 6.37
N ASN A 3 -4.19 -12.67 5.05
CA ASN A 3 -4.63 -11.49 4.31
C ASN A 3 -6.06 -11.09 4.71
N PRO A 4 -6.40 -9.79 4.68
CA PRO A 4 -7.78 -9.35 4.87
C PRO A 4 -8.70 -9.98 3.83
N GLN A 5 -9.90 -10.38 4.26
CA GLN A 5 -10.89 -11.07 3.43
C GLN A 5 -12.10 -10.16 3.22
N ILE A 6 -12.49 -9.92 1.97
CA ILE A 6 -13.73 -9.21 1.66
C ILE A 6 -14.88 -10.23 1.76
N LEU A 7 -15.71 -10.11 2.80
CA LEU A 7 -16.86 -11.00 3.01
C LEU A 7 -18.05 -10.61 2.12
N ALA A 8 -18.22 -9.32 1.86
CA ALA A 8 -19.26 -8.80 0.97
C ALA A 8 -18.88 -7.43 0.42
N ASP A 9 -19.40 -7.10 -0.76
CA ASP A 9 -19.06 -5.91 -1.56
C ASP A 9 -20.29 -5.08 -2.01
N ASN A 10 -21.46 -5.41 -1.46
CA ASN A 10 -22.69 -4.68 -1.71
C ASN A 10 -23.56 -4.68 -0.45
N TYR A 11 -24.33 -3.61 -0.27
CA TYR A 11 -25.10 -3.40 0.96
C TYR A 11 -26.11 -4.51 1.25
N LYS A 12 -26.68 -5.19 0.24
CA LYS A 12 -27.67 -6.27 0.46
C LYS A 12 -27.01 -7.46 1.14
N LYS A 13 -25.89 -7.95 0.59
CA LYS A 13 -25.12 -9.06 1.19
C LYS A 13 -24.57 -8.69 2.56
N ILE A 14 -24.09 -7.46 2.71
CA ILE A 14 -23.59 -6.93 3.98
C ILE A 14 -24.70 -6.99 5.03
N LEU A 15 -25.90 -6.49 4.73
CA LEU A 15 -27.05 -6.56 5.64
C LEU A 15 -27.41 -8.01 6.02
N THR A 16 -27.32 -8.97 5.10
CA THR A 16 -27.52 -10.39 5.42
C THR A 16 -26.53 -10.89 6.47
N ILE A 17 -25.23 -10.60 6.29
CA ILE A 17 -24.19 -10.99 7.25
C ILE A 17 -24.43 -10.32 8.60
N LEU A 18 -24.68 -9.01 8.63
CA LEU A 18 -24.93 -8.27 9.86
C LEU A 18 -26.16 -8.82 10.60
N ASN A 19 -27.25 -9.11 9.89
CA ASN A 19 -28.44 -9.70 10.50
C ASN A 19 -28.18 -11.10 11.07
N ASN A 20 -27.31 -11.90 10.45
CA ASN A 20 -26.91 -13.20 11.01
C ASN A 20 -26.07 -13.04 12.29
N ILE A 21 -25.21 -12.02 12.37
CA ILE A 21 -24.48 -11.69 13.60
C ILE A 21 -25.47 -11.25 14.70
N ILE A 22 -26.42 -10.36 14.37
CA ILE A 22 -27.42 -9.82 15.31
C ILE A 22 -28.30 -10.92 15.91
N LYS A 23 -28.66 -11.97 15.15
CA LYS A 23 -29.43 -13.12 15.68
C LYS A 23 -28.76 -13.79 16.88
N ASN A 24 -27.43 -13.67 17.00
CA ASN A 24 -26.66 -14.25 18.07
C ASN A 24 -26.46 -13.29 19.26
N GLU A 25 -26.98 -12.05 19.16
CA GLU A 25 -26.95 -10.99 20.17
C GLU A 25 -28.32 -10.84 20.87
N ASP A 26 -28.31 -10.40 22.14
CA ASP A 26 -29.53 -10.04 22.86
C ASP A 26 -30.01 -8.64 22.41
N ASN A 27 -31.31 -8.35 22.50
CA ASN A 27 -31.90 -7.09 22.01
C ASN A 27 -31.47 -5.81 22.76
N ASN A 28 -30.66 -5.91 23.82
CA ASN A 28 -30.23 -4.76 24.62
C ASN A 28 -28.82 -4.31 24.21
N PRO A 29 -28.67 -3.15 23.54
CA PRO A 29 -27.36 -2.66 23.12
C PRO A 29 -26.53 -2.15 24.31
N LEU A 30 -25.22 -2.38 24.28
CA LEU A 30 -24.25 -1.85 25.26
C LEU A 30 -24.33 -0.33 25.40
N ILE A 31 -24.51 0.33 24.26
CA ILE A 31 -24.52 1.78 24.11
C ILE A 31 -25.59 2.16 23.09
N ASP A 32 -26.35 3.20 23.40
CA ASP A 32 -27.52 3.59 22.58
C ASP A 32 -27.13 4.13 21.19
N TYR A 33 -25.90 4.65 21.06
CA TYR A 33 -25.43 5.32 19.85
C TYR A 33 -24.03 4.85 19.45
N PRO A 34 -23.70 4.82 18.14
CA PRO A 34 -22.34 4.58 17.69
C PRO A 34 -21.41 5.71 18.16
N VAL A 35 -20.12 5.40 18.26
CA VAL A 35 -19.09 6.34 18.71
C VAL A 35 -18.36 6.91 17.49
N LEU A 36 -18.45 8.23 17.30
CA LEU A 36 -17.65 8.98 16.34
C LEU A 36 -16.22 9.09 16.83
N ILE A 37 -15.29 8.64 16.00
CA ILE A 37 -13.84 8.69 16.24
C ILE A 37 -13.13 9.44 15.11
N GLY A 38 -11.80 9.40 15.11
CA GLY A 38 -10.98 9.91 14.02
C GLY A 38 -11.00 11.43 13.87
N SER A 39 -10.72 11.89 12.66
CA SER A 39 -10.51 13.32 12.34
C SER A 39 -11.76 14.16 12.57
N ARG A 40 -12.95 13.57 12.32
CA ARG A 40 -14.26 14.23 12.51
C ARG A 40 -14.57 14.47 13.99
N ALA A 41 -14.31 13.48 14.84
CA ALA A 41 -14.42 13.66 16.28
C ALA A 41 -13.41 14.70 16.80
N ALA A 42 -12.17 14.67 16.30
CA ALA A 42 -11.15 15.66 16.68
C ALA A 42 -11.56 17.09 16.30
N LYS A 43 -12.15 17.29 15.11
CA LYS A 43 -12.69 18.58 14.66
C LYS A 43 -13.82 19.11 15.54
N TRP A 44 -14.66 18.23 16.09
CA TRP A 44 -15.71 18.62 17.03
C TRP A 44 -15.12 19.24 18.30
N HIS A 45 -14.04 18.66 18.83
CA HIS A 45 -13.34 19.18 20.02
C HIS A 45 -12.45 20.40 19.73
N ILE A 46 -11.78 20.41 18.57
CA ILE A 46 -10.73 21.38 18.22
C ILE A 46 -11.13 22.09 16.93
N PHE A 47 -11.62 23.34 17.06
CA PHE A 47 -12.09 24.11 15.90
C PHE A 47 -11.00 24.34 14.83
N SER A 48 -9.74 24.46 15.24
CA SER A 48 -8.59 24.63 14.33
C SER A 48 -8.14 23.33 13.65
N PHE A 49 -8.75 22.19 13.95
CA PHE A 49 -8.50 20.95 13.23
C PHE A 49 -8.88 21.13 11.76
N ARG A 50 -8.13 20.51 10.85
CA ARG A 50 -8.44 20.54 9.41
C ARG A 50 -9.83 19.97 9.12
N GLU A 51 -10.47 20.39 8.04
CA GLU A 51 -11.76 19.82 7.62
C GLU A 51 -11.59 18.37 7.16
N PRO A 52 -12.23 17.40 7.83
CA PRO A 52 -12.16 15.99 7.44
C PRO A 52 -13.24 15.65 6.42
N ASN A 53 -12.89 14.78 5.47
CA ASN A 53 -13.79 14.30 4.39
C ASN A 53 -14.16 12.82 4.57
N ASP A 54 -13.90 12.29 5.76
CA ASP A 54 -14.02 10.90 6.17
C ASP A 54 -14.80 10.81 7.48
N TRP A 55 -15.55 9.72 7.64
CA TRP A 55 -16.28 9.38 8.86
C TRP A 55 -15.77 8.07 9.42
N ASP A 56 -15.09 8.14 10.57
CA ASP A 56 -14.66 6.97 11.31
C ASP A 56 -15.60 6.74 12.49
N LEU A 57 -16.17 5.54 12.59
CA LEU A 57 -17.15 5.16 13.62
C LEU A 57 -16.76 3.83 14.26
N MET A 58 -17.12 3.66 15.53
CA MET A 58 -17.24 2.35 16.16
C MET A 58 -18.71 2.08 16.44
N ALA A 59 -19.24 0.95 15.97
CA ALA A 59 -20.66 0.67 16.04
C ALA A 59 -20.94 -0.82 16.21
N THR A 60 -22.08 -1.14 16.83
CA THR A 60 -22.57 -2.52 16.85
C THR A 60 -23.06 -2.97 15.47
N PRO A 61 -23.20 -4.28 15.21
CA PRO A 61 -23.83 -4.78 13.99
C PRO A 61 -25.22 -4.15 13.75
N LEU A 62 -26.04 -4.01 14.79
CA LEU A 62 -27.35 -3.36 14.72
C LEU A 62 -27.25 -1.89 14.31
N GLN A 63 -26.38 -1.12 14.96
CA GLN A 63 -26.15 0.30 14.64
C GLN A 63 -25.61 0.47 13.20
N THR A 64 -24.79 -0.46 12.74
CA THR A 64 -24.25 -0.48 11.37
C THR A 64 -25.36 -0.74 10.34
N THR A 65 -26.28 -1.66 10.64
CA THR A 65 -27.49 -1.89 9.81
C THR A 65 -28.35 -0.62 9.74
N LEU A 66 -28.56 0.08 10.86
CA LEU A 66 -29.31 1.34 10.89
C LEU A 66 -28.61 2.43 10.05
N PHE A 67 -27.28 2.53 10.13
CA PHE A 67 -26.49 3.46 9.32
C PHE A 67 -26.68 3.22 7.82
N ILE A 68 -26.57 1.95 7.37
CA ILE A 68 -26.75 1.58 5.96
C ILE A 68 -28.17 1.94 5.48
N ASN A 69 -29.20 1.68 6.30
CA ASN A 69 -30.58 2.00 5.96
C ASN A 69 -30.81 3.51 5.88
N LYS A 70 -30.21 4.31 6.79
CA LYS A 70 -30.29 5.77 6.74
C LYS A 70 -29.65 6.36 5.49
N ILE A 71 -28.51 5.82 5.05
CA ILE A 71 -27.91 6.23 3.78
C ILE A 71 -28.86 5.93 2.61
N LYS A 72 -29.49 4.75 2.59
CA LYS A 72 -30.46 4.40 1.54
C LYS A 72 -31.67 5.33 1.52
N GLU A 73 -32.20 5.70 2.69
CA GLU A 73 -33.30 6.67 2.82
C GLU A 73 -32.92 8.06 2.29
N SER A 74 -31.65 8.43 2.36
CA SER A 74 -31.15 9.74 1.93
C SER A 74 -30.99 9.91 0.41
N ASN A 75 -31.41 8.94 -0.41
CA ASN A 75 -31.15 8.88 -1.86
C ASN A 75 -29.66 8.88 -2.26
N ALA A 76 -28.74 8.74 -1.29
CA ALA A 76 -27.31 8.65 -1.58
C ALA A 76 -26.95 7.35 -2.30
N THR A 77 -25.96 7.41 -3.19
CA THR A 77 -25.46 6.24 -3.91
C THR A 77 -24.17 5.75 -3.27
N PHE A 78 -24.18 4.50 -2.79
CA PHE A 78 -22.96 3.83 -2.33
C PHE A 78 -21.98 3.61 -3.47
N LYS A 79 -20.69 3.83 -3.19
CA LYS A 79 -19.55 3.42 -4.00
C LYS A 79 -18.61 2.58 -3.13
N ASN A 80 -18.06 1.52 -3.70
CA ASN A 80 -16.99 0.73 -3.07
C ASN A 80 -17.31 0.18 -1.65
N ILE A 81 -18.58 -0.02 -1.30
CA ILE A 81 -18.96 -0.53 0.02
C ILE A 81 -18.50 -1.99 0.19
N LYS A 82 -17.74 -2.27 1.24
CA LYS A 82 -17.15 -3.59 1.51
C LYS A 82 -17.19 -3.89 3.00
N LEU A 83 -17.58 -5.11 3.35
CA LEU A 83 -17.40 -5.68 4.67
C LEU A 83 -16.12 -6.53 4.65
N ILE A 84 -15.13 -6.13 5.44
CA ILE A 84 -13.77 -6.66 5.43
C ILE A 84 -13.50 -7.31 6.77
N TYR A 85 -13.14 -8.59 6.74
CA TYR A 85 -12.69 -9.35 7.89
C TYR A 85 -11.16 -9.34 7.95
N TYR A 86 -10.63 -8.94 9.10
CA TYR A 86 -9.21 -8.99 9.43
C TYR A 86 -9.02 -10.13 10.44
N PRO A 87 -8.46 -11.29 10.03
CA PRO A 87 -8.23 -12.40 10.95
C PRO A 87 -7.41 -11.96 12.17
N GLY A 88 -7.95 -12.12 13.38
CA GLY A 88 -7.35 -11.62 14.62
C GLY A 88 -7.54 -10.11 14.89
N GLY A 89 -7.94 -9.32 13.90
CA GLY A 89 -8.12 -7.86 13.97
C GLY A 89 -9.59 -7.38 13.99
N GLY A 90 -10.56 -8.24 13.65
CA GLY A 90 -11.98 -7.92 13.73
C GLY A 90 -12.66 -7.70 12.38
N LEU A 91 -13.81 -7.03 12.40
CA LEU A 91 -14.67 -6.81 11.24
C LEU A 91 -14.86 -5.31 11.00
N LYS A 92 -14.70 -4.85 9.75
CA LYS A 92 -14.80 -3.44 9.37
C LYS A 92 -15.69 -3.27 8.14
N LEU A 93 -16.59 -2.30 8.18
CA LEU A 93 -17.33 -1.83 7.02
C LEU A 93 -16.64 -0.57 6.48
N ALA A 94 -16.15 -0.62 5.25
CA ALA A 94 -15.56 0.52 4.56
C ALA A 94 -16.40 0.86 3.33
N GLY A 95 -16.50 2.13 2.97
CA GLY A 95 -17.21 2.52 1.76
C GLY A 95 -17.19 4.01 1.53
N GLU A 96 -17.83 4.40 0.43
CA GLU A 96 -18.01 5.78 0.04
C GLU A 96 -19.47 6.00 -0.33
N TYR A 97 -19.96 7.22 -0.20
CA TYR A 97 -21.22 7.59 -0.81
C TYR A 97 -21.14 8.99 -1.43
N ILE A 98 -21.94 9.20 -2.48
CA ILE A 98 -22.09 10.49 -3.14
C ILE A 98 -23.27 11.21 -2.51
N ASP A 99 -23.02 12.41 -2.01
CA ASP A 99 -24.07 13.33 -1.64
C ASP A 99 -24.71 13.94 -2.90
N GLN A 100 -26.01 13.70 -3.09
CA GLN A 100 -26.77 14.21 -4.24
C GLN A 100 -27.29 15.64 -4.03
N TYR A 101 -27.20 16.19 -2.81
CA TYR A 101 -27.76 17.50 -2.47
C TYR A 101 -26.72 18.65 -2.54
N THR A 102 -25.45 18.35 -2.75
CA THR A 102 -24.41 19.35 -3.00
C THR A 102 -24.18 19.53 -4.49
N THR A 103 -24.04 20.79 -4.93
CA THR A 103 -23.79 21.16 -6.34
C THR A 103 -22.51 20.52 -6.89
N ASP A 104 -21.58 20.17 -5.98
CA ASP A 104 -20.27 19.58 -6.27
C ASP A 104 -20.23 18.04 -6.17
N LYS A 105 -21.36 17.35 -5.92
CA LYS A 105 -21.44 15.88 -5.75
C LYS A 105 -20.34 15.32 -4.82
N LYS A 106 -20.21 15.91 -3.62
CA LYS A 106 -19.09 15.59 -2.73
C LYS A 106 -19.10 14.11 -2.34
N LEU A 107 -17.97 13.44 -2.56
CA LEU A 107 -17.74 12.06 -2.14
C LEU A 107 -17.30 12.05 -0.67
N ILE A 108 -17.97 11.25 0.16
CA ILE A 108 -17.64 11.08 1.58
C ILE A 108 -17.28 9.62 1.82
N SER A 109 -16.08 9.39 2.31
CA SER A 109 -15.61 8.07 2.73
C SER A 109 -16.06 7.79 4.16
N PHE A 110 -16.37 6.54 4.48
CA PHE A 110 -16.68 6.11 5.83
C PHE A 110 -16.04 4.77 6.14
N ASP A 111 -15.67 4.63 7.40
CA ASP A 111 -15.06 3.45 7.99
C ASP A 111 -15.75 3.19 9.33
N ILE A 112 -16.43 2.05 9.43
CA ILE A 112 -17.11 1.61 10.66
C ILE A 112 -16.42 0.35 11.14
N GLU A 113 -15.83 0.43 12.33
CA GLU A 113 -15.31 -0.73 13.05
C GLU A 113 -16.45 -1.39 13.83
N LEU A 114 -16.70 -2.67 13.56
CA LEU A 114 -17.80 -3.40 14.17
C LEU A 114 -17.39 -3.97 15.51
N VAL A 115 -18.27 -3.80 16.49
CA VAL A 115 -18.02 -4.20 17.88
C VAL A 115 -19.20 -5.00 18.41
N SER A 116 -18.91 -6.13 19.03
CA SER A 116 -19.92 -6.96 19.71
C SER A 116 -19.44 -7.30 21.13
N GLU A 117 -20.38 -7.43 22.06
CA GLU A 117 -20.13 -7.92 23.43
C GLU A 117 -20.24 -9.44 23.54
N LYS A 118 -20.89 -10.08 22.56
CA LYS A 118 -21.25 -11.51 22.63
C LYS A 118 -20.48 -12.34 21.61
N VAL A 119 -20.16 -11.73 20.48
CA VAL A 119 -19.51 -12.38 19.34
C VAL A 119 -18.07 -11.87 19.23
N ASP A 120 -17.10 -12.78 19.20
CA ASP A 120 -15.72 -12.44 18.93
C ASP A 120 -15.50 -12.30 17.41
N LEU A 121 -15.60 -11.06 16.93
CA LEU A 121 -15.44 -10.74 15.51
C LEU A 121 -14.01 -10.94 14.99
N ARG A 122 -13.05 -11.31 15.84
CA ARG A 122 -11.66 -11.67 15.45
C ARG A 122 -11.54 -13.10 14.97
N ASN A 123 -12.50 -13.97 15.34
CA ASN A 123 -12.49 -15.40 15.08
C ASN A 123 -13.73 -15.82 14.30
N MET A 124 -13.59 -15.88 12.98
CA MET A 124 -14.56 -16.51 12.10
C MET A 124 -14.34 -18.03 12.08
N LYS A 125 -15.40 -18.83 12.26
CA LYS A 125 -15.31 -20.30 12.21
C LYS A 125 -14.85 -20.75 10.81
N SER A 126 -13.84 -21.63 10.77
CA SER A 126 -13.39 -22.27 9.53
C SER A 126 -14.49 -23.18 8.98
N ILE A 127 -14.85 -23.02 7.70
CA ILE A 127 -15.77 -23.92 6.99
C ILE A 127 -15.05 -25.21 6.51
N PHE A 128 -13.73 -25.32 6.69
CA PHE A 128 -12.93 -26.45 6.22
C PHE A 128 -12.18 -27.14 7.37
N GLU A 129 -12.92 -27.74 8.29
CA GLU A 129 -12.39 -28.80 9.17
C GLU A 129 -13.32 -30.01 9.07
N ASP A 130 -13.20 -30.71 7.95
CA ASP A 130 -13.54 -32.12 7.81
C ASP A 130 -12.82 -32.60 6.55
N ASN A 131 -11.53 -32.89 6.69
CA ASN A 131 -10.71 -33.83 5.90
C ASN A 131 -9.21 -33.54 6.07
N SER A 132 -8.68 -33.77 7.27
CA SER A 132 -7.34 -34.35 7.46
C SER A 132 -7.14 -34.64 8.94
N GLU A 133 -7.51 -35.86 9.36
CA GLU A 133 -6.68 -36.53 10.35
C GLU A 133 -5.25 -36.61 9.77
N ASP A 134 -4.27 -36.44 10.66
CA ASP A 134 -2.83 -36.43 10.42
C ASP A 134 -2.21 -35.08 9.97
N ASN A 135 -1.77 -34.28 10.95
CA ASN A 135 -0.33 -34.05 11.14
C ASN A 135 0.01 -33.34 12.47
N MET A 136 0.66 -34.13 13.33
CA MET A 136 1.73 -33.79 14.29
C MET A 136 1.54 -32.68 15.33
N LYS A 137 1.56 -33.16 16.59
CA LYS A 137 2.07 -32.47 17.78
C LYS A 137 3.23 -31.53 17.43
N VAL A 138 3.08 -30.26 17.78
CA VAL A 138 4.22 -29.36 18.00
C VAL A 138 4.21 -29.02 19.48
N ASP A 139 5.30 -29.42 20.12
CA ASP A 139 5.54 -29.27 21.55
C ASP A 139 5.54 -27.80 21.99
N ASN A 140 5.05 -27.61 23.21
CA ASN A 140 5.24 -26.41 24.01
C ASN A 140 6.72 -26.00 24.06
N MET A 141 7.05 -24.82 23.52
CA MET A 141 8.17 -24.04 24.01
C MET A 141 7.62 -22.85 24.79
N GLN A 142 7.57 -23.04 26.11
CA GLN A 142 7.62 -21.96 27.09
C GLN A 142 8.94 -21.21 26.89
N ASP A 143 8.85 -19.95 26.49
CA ASP A 143 9.90 -18.97 26.82
C ASP A 143 9.38 -18.14 28.00
N ASP A 144 9.94 -18.45 29.16
CA ASP A 144 9.74 -17.75 30.41
C ASP A 144 10.22 -16.30 30.29
N VAL A 145 9.29 -15.34 30.44
CA VAL A 145 9.63 -14.03 31.02
C VAL A 145 8.61 -13.74 32.11
N GLU A 146 8.98 -14.19 33.29
CA GLU A 146 8.38 -13.91 34.60
C GLU A 146 8.30 -12.39 34.84
N PHE A 147 7.09 -11.87 35.06
CA PHE A 147 6.90 -10.64 35.82
C PHE A 147 5.86 -10.89 36.91
N ASN A 148 6.38 -11.17 38.10
CA ASN A 148 5.65 -11.16 39.36
C ASN A 148 5.06 -9.77 39.62
N PHE A 149 3.78 -9.70 39.98
CA PHE A 149 3.30 -8.60 40.81
C PHE A 149 2.58 -9.17 42.02
N ASP A 150 3.12 -8.83 43.19
CA ASP A 150 2.71 -9.28 44.50
C ASP A 150 1.29 -8.84 44.85
N VAL A 151 0.62 -9.77 45.52
CA VAL A 151 -0.67 -9.69 46.16
C VAL A 151 -0.72 -8.55 47.18
N PHE A 152 -1.78 -7.73 47.11
CA PHE A 152 -2.35 -7.09 48.29
C PHE A 152 -3.79 -7.58 48.46
N GLU A 153 -3.98 -8.47 49.42
CA GLU A 153 -5.26 -8.74 50.07
C GLU A 153 -5.71 -7.45 50.79
N ASP A 154 -6.98 -7.09 50.66
CA ASP A 154 -7.72 -6.67 51.86
C ASP A 154 -9.21 -6.99 51.75
N ASP A 155 -9.70 -7.44 52.90
CA ASP A 155 -11.01 -7.98 53.21
C ASP A 155 -12.10 -6.89 53.24
N SER A 156 -13.29 -7.20 52.73
CA SER A 156 -14.51 -6.85 53.48
C SER A 156 -15.70 -7.75 53.15
N LYS A 157 -16.36 -8.17 54.22
CA LYS A 157 -17.34 -9.25 54.34
C LYS A 157 -18.77 -8.82 54.01
N LYS A 158 -19.48 -9.74 53.34
CA LYS A 158 -20.87 -10.22 53.53
C LYS A 158 -21.93 -9.27 54.11
N SER A 159 -23.06 -9.22 53.40
CA SER A 159 -24.34 -9.68 53.95
C SER A 159 -25.37 -10.03 52.86
N ASN A 160 -25.91 -11.24 52.95
CA ASN A 160 -27.09 -11.76 52.23
C ASN A 160 -28.36 -10.98 52.62
N VAL A 161 -29.31 -10.83 51.69
CA VAL A 161 -30.76 -10.93 51.94
C VAL A 161 -31.46 -11.40 50.65
N GLU A 162 -32.21 -12.51 50.77
CA GLU A 162 -33.24 -13.01 49.85
C GLU A 162 -34.51 -12.16 49.97
N ASP A 163 -35.29 -11.96 48.89
CA ASP A 163 -36.73 -12.32 48.86
C ASP A 163 -37.53 -11.77 47.64
N SER A 164 -38.25 -12.71 47.04
CA SER A 164 -39.58 -12.73 46.37
C SER A 164 -40.10 -11.60 45.45
N GLU A 165 -40.47 -12.05 44.24
CA GLU A 165 -41.79 -11.94 43.55
C GLU A 165 -42.73 -10.77 43.91
N ASP A 166 -43.10 -9.93 42.93
CA ASP A 166 -44.42 -10.00 42.26
C ASP A 166 -44.66 -8.89 41.22
N ASN A 167 -45.10 -9.30 40.03
CA ASN A 167 -46.08 -8.72 39.09
C ASN A 167 -46.28 -7.18 38.97
N MET A 168 -46.12 -6.64 37.76
CA MET A 168 -47.26 -6.29 36.89
C MET A 168 -46.82 -5.80 35.50
N GLN A 169 -47.61 -6.23 34.50
CA GLN A 169 -47.57 -5.94 33.08
C GLN A 169 -47.69 -4.46 32.75
N ASP A 170 -47.09 -4.06 31.62
CA ASP A 170 -47.80 -3.33 30.57
C ASP A 170 -47.06 -3.57 29.23
N ASP A 171 -47.63 -4.49 28.45
CA ASP A 171 -47.23 -4.83 27.10
C ASP A 171 -47.65 -3.69 26.14
N VAL A 172 -46.70 -3.05 25.46
CA VAL A 172 -46.96 -2.27 24.24
C VAL A 172 -46.28 -2.99 23.08
N GLU A 173 -47.05 -3.89 22.48
CA GLU A 173 -46.71 -4.68 21.30
C GLU A 173 -46.72 -3.76 20.06
N LEU A 174 -45.53 -3.43 19.52
CA LEU A 174 -45.40 -2.77 18.22
C LEU A 174 -45.20 -3.83 17.14
N ASN A 175 -46.30 -4.27 16.55
CA ASN A 175 -46.32 -5.05 15.31
C ASN A 175 -45.81 -4.18 14.15
N PHE A 176 -44.85 -4.69 13.36
CA PHE A 176 -44.47 -4.10 12.08
C PHE A 176 -44.80 -5.08 10.96
N ASP A 177 -45.85 -4.73 10.20
CA ASP A 177 -46.32 -5.46 9.04
C ASP A 177 -45.27 -5.47 7.91
N VAL A 178 -45.00 -6.68 7.41
CA VAL A 178 -44.18 -6.92 6.22
C VAL A 178 -45.02 -6.59 4.99
N PHE A 179 -44.68 -5.52 4.28
CA PHE A 179 -45.23 -5.24 2.96
C PHE A 179 -44.58 -6.14 1.90
N GLU A 180 -45.26 -7.23 1.53
CA GLU A 180 -45.06 -7.94 0.27
C GLU A 180 -45.60 -7.09 -0.89
N ASN A 181 -44.74 -6.77 -1.86
CA ASN A 181 -45.18 -6.28 -3.17
C ASN A 181 -44.85 -7.31 -4.25
N ASN A 182 -45.90 -7.91 -4.78
CA ASN A 182 -45.90 -8.77 -5.95
C ASN A 182 -45.70 -7.94 -7.23
N SER A 183 -44.61 -8.18 -7.98
CA SER A 183 -44.63 -7.96 -9.43
C SER A 183 -43.64 -8.84 -10.18
N LYS A 184 -44.23 -9.78 -10.95
CA LYS A 184 -43.77 -10.42 -12.21
C LYS A 184 -42.44 -11.20 -12.19
N LYS A 185 -42.62 -12.53 -12.21
CA LYS A 185 -41.67 -13.58 -12.60
C LYS A 185 -40.90 -13.24 -13.88
N SER A 186 -39.57 -13.19 -13.76
CA SER A 186 -38.63 -13.56 -14.82
C SER A 186 -37.49 -14.35 -14.17
N ASN A 187 -37.17 -15.50 -14.75
CA ASN A 187 -36.31 -16.56 -14.22
C ASN A 187 -34.94 -16.05 -13.73
N ALA A 188 -34.79 -15.89 -12.41
CA ALA A 188 -33.51 -15.62 -11.73
C ALA A 188 -33.38 -16.34 -10.36
N GLU A 189 -34.32 -17.24 -10.03
CA GLU A 189 -34.45 -17.83 -8.69
C GLU A 189 -33.30 -18.80 -8.32
N ASP A 190 -32.67 -19.48 -9.29
CA ASP A 190 -31.65 -20.51 -8.98
C ASP A 190 -30.27 -19.96 -8.57
N SER A 191 -30.00 -18.66 -8.78
CA SER A 191 -28.70 -18.04 -8.46
C SER A 191 -28.70 -17.26 -7.13
N GLU A 192 -29.84 -16.75 -6.67
CA GLU A 192 -29.94 -16.06 -5.38
C GLU A 192 -29.94 -17.04 -4.20
N ASP A 193 -30.53 -18.22 -4.35
CA ASP A 193 -30.63 -19.20 -3.26
C ASP A 193 -29.29 -19.87 -2.94
N ASN A 194 -28.52 -20.28 -3.95
CA ASN A 194 -27.14 -20.78 -3.75
C ASN A 194 -26.22 -19.73 -3.10
N MET A 195 -26.46 -18.44 -3.36
CA MET A 195 -25.64 -17.35 -2.83
C MET A 195 -26.01 -16.99 -1.38
N LYS A 196 -27.29 -17.09 -1.00
CA LYS A 196 -27.72 -17.01 0.41
C LYS A 196 -27.11 -18.14 1.22
N ASP A 197 -27.00 -19.34 0.65
CA ASP A 197 -26.44 -20.51 1.33
C ASP A 197 -24.95 -20.37 1.64
N GLU A 198 -24.15 -19.71 0.80
CA GLU A 198 -22.74 -19.41 1.13
C GLU A 198 -22.60 -18.32 2.21
N ILE A 199 -23.42 -17.27 2.16
CA ILE A 199 -23.39 -16.18 3.14
C ILE A 199 -23.88 -16.65 4.51
N ASN A 200 -24.85 -17.57 4.55
CA ASN A 200 -25.35 -18.15 5.79
C ASN A 200 -24.33 -19.05 6.50
N LYS A 201 -23.23 -19.45 5.83
CA LYS A 201 -22.14 -20.22 6.46
C LYS A 201 -21.14 -19.35 7.21
N ILE A 202 -21.23 -18.01 7.11
CA ILE A 202 -20.35 -17.10 7.84
C ILE A 202 -20.82 -17.04 9.29
N GLU A 203 -20.08 -17.74 10.17
CA GLU A 203 -20.29 -17.72 11.61
C GLU A 203 -19.04 -17.25 12.34
N PHE A 204 -19.25 -16.52 13.43
CA PHE A 204 -18.20 -16.07 14.33
C PHE A 204 -18.31 -16.81 15.67
N GLU A 205 -17.17 -16.95 16.35
CA GLU A 205 -17.13 -17.55 17.68
C GLU A 205 -17.77 -16.61 18.71
N ARG A 206 -18.26 -17.18 19.81
CA ARG A 206 -18.64 -16.40 20.99
C ARG A 206 -17.40 -16.09 21.82
N PHE A 207 -17.45 -15.01 22.60
CA PHE A 207 -16.37 -14.74 23.55
C PHE A 207 -16.17 -15.94 24.47
N ASN A 208 -14.93 -16.40 24.55
CA ASN A 208 -14.45 -17.27 25.60
C ASN A 208 -13.74 -16.38 26.64
N ASP A 209 -13.95 -16.62 27.93
CA ASP A 209 -13.39 -15.83 29.06
C ASP A 209 -11.84 -15.77 29.09
N VAL A 210 -11.17 -16.45 28.15
CA VAL A 210 -9.72 -16.59 28.06
C VAL A 210 -9.06 -15.48 27.23
N HIS A 211 -9.80 -14.78 26.35
CA HIS A 211 -9.20 -13.79 25.45
C HIS A 211 -9.27 -12.34 25.97
N PRO A 212 -8.21 -11.53 25.78
CA PRO A 212 -8.25 -10.09 26.08
C PRO A 212 -9.38 -9.41 25.29
N LYS A 213 -10.07 -8.46 25.93
CA LYS A 213 -11.09 -7.62 25.27
C LYS A 213 -10.46 -6.84 24.11
N MET A 214 -11.26 -6.64 23.05
CA MET A 214 -10.89 -5.80 21.91
C MET A 214 -10.84 -4.33 22.31
N SER A 215 -9.92 -3.56 21.76
CA SER A 215 -9.78 -2.13 22.09
C SER A 215 -11.05 -1.34 21.76
N ALA A 216 -11.73 -1.70 20.67
CA ALA A 216 -12.99 -1.08 20.26
C ALA A 216 -14.11 -1.33 21.29
N LEU A 217 -14.20 -2.54 21.86
CA LEU A 217 -15.15 -2.85 22.94
C LEU A 217 -14.85 -2.02 24.20
N MET A 218 -13.59 -1.92 24.58
CA MET A 218 -13.18 -1.08 25.71
C MET A 218 -13.53 0.40 25.49
N ILE A 219 -13.37 0.91 24.27
CA ILE A 219 -13.74 2.28 23.90
C ILE A 219 -15.25 2.51 24.02
N LEU A 220 -16.08 1.55 23.55
CA LEU A 220 -17.53 1.62 23.71
C LEU A 220 -17.95 1.64 25.18
N GLU A 221 -17.39 0.76 26.01
CA GLU A 221 -17.64 0.72 27.46
C GLU A 221 -17.31 2.07 28.12
N LEU A 222 -16.19 2.69 27.73
CA LEU A 222 -15.75 3.99 28.24
C LEU A 222 -16.66 5.14 27.77
N CYS A 223 -17.22 5.03 26.56
CA CYS A 223 -18.09 6.04 25.99
C CYS A 223 -19.55 5.93 26.44
N ARG A 224 -19.94 4.87 27.17
CA ARG A 224 -21.33 4.59 27.57
C ARG A 224 -22.02 5.74 28.31
N ASN A 225 -21.27 6.46 29.14
CA ASN A 225 -21.79 7.56 29.97
C ASN A 225 -21.47 8.96 29.42
N ILE A 226 -21.00 9.05 28.16
CA ILE A 226 -20.66 10.33 27.54
C ILE A 226 -21.92 10.98 26.98
N GLU A 227 -22.19 12.21 27.41
CA GLU A 227 -23.37 12.98 26.95
C GLU A 227 -23.11 13.73 25.63
N ASP A 228 -21.85 13.97 25.28
CA ASP A 228 -21.44 14.68 24.08
C ASP A 228 -21.89 13.91 22.82
N LYS A 229 -22.92 14.42 22.16
CA LYS A 229 -23.49 13.84 20.94
C LYS A 229 -23.44 14.83 19.81
N THR A 230 -23.20 14.33 18.61
CA THR A 230 -23.28 15.10 17.38
C THR A 230 -24.14 14.38 16.36
N MET A 231 -24.77 15.17 15.49
CA MET A 231 -25.41 14.65 14.30
C MET A 231 -24.36 14.45 13.22
N LEU A 232 -24.38 13.31 12.53
CA LEU A 232 -23.71 13.21 11.25
C LEU A 232 -24.49 14.08 10.25
N PRO A 233 -23.85 15.07 9.59
CA PRO A 233 -24.50 15.81 8.53
C PRO A 233 -25.05 14.86 7.48
N LEU A 234 -26.16 15.22 6.81
CA LEU A 234 -26.80 14.46 5.72
C LEU A 234 -27.57 13.19 6.13
N LEU A 235 -27.26 12.58 7.27
CA LEU A 235 -28.05 11.48 7.84
C LEU A 235 -29.04 12.03 8.86
N SER A 236 -30.23 12.43 8.37
CA SER A 236 -31.33 12.95 9.19
C SER A 236 -31.51 12.12 10.46
N ASN A 237 -31.25 12.73 11.62
CA ASN A 237 -31.41 12.13 12.94
C ASN A 237 -30.51 10.92 13.27
N PHE A 238 -29.37 10.74 12.58
CA PHE A 238 -28.33 9.79 13.02
C PHE A 238 -27.36 10.42 14.04
N LEU A 239 -27.62 10.13 15.31
CA LEU A 239 -26.84 10.60 16.47
C LEU A 239 -25.61 9.70 16.70
N CYS A 240 -24.46 10.33 16.97
CA CYS A 240 -23.26 9.64 17.41
C CYS A 240 -22.73 10.28 18.68
N ILE A 241 -22.19 9.45 19.58
CA ILE A 241 -21.41 9.93 20.74
C ILE A 241 -20.04 10.36 20.23
N VAL A 242 -19.54 11.51 20.66
CA VAL A 242 -18.21 11.99 20.26
C VAL A 242 -17.17 11.42 21.23
N ALA A 243 -16.21 10.65 20.72
CA ALA A 243 -15.15 10.10 21.57
C ALA A 243 -14.34 11.21 22.28
N PRO A 244 -14.01 11.06 23.57
CA PRO A 244 -13.18 12.02 24.30
C PRO A 244 -11.78 12.19 23.69
N LEU A 245 -11.19 13.38 23.86
CA LEU A 245 -9.84 13.71 23.35
C LEU A 245 -8.75 12.71 23.76
N LYS A 246 -8.83 12.14 24.98
CA LYS A 246 -7.87 11.13 25.45
C LYS A 246 -7.92 9.82 24.64
N ILE A 247 -9.11 9.42 24.18
CA ILE A 247 -9.28 8.25 23.30
C ILE A 247 -8.76 8.58 21.90
N LEU A 248 -9.09 9.77 21.37
CA LEU A 248 -8.63 10.19 20.05
C LEU A 248 -7.09 10.28 19.97
N GLU A 249 -6.44 10.78 21.01
CA GLU A 249 -4.97 10.81 21.10
C GLU A 249 -4.37 9.41 21.15
N ALA A 250 -4.96 8.48 21.91
CA ALA A 250 -4.51 7.09 21.98
C ALA A 250 -4.67 6.38 20.63
N LEU A 251 -5.84 6.50 19.98
CA LEU A 251 -6.09 5.95 18.64
C LEU A 251 -5.12 6.52 17.59
N LYS A 252 -4.79 7.81 17.66
CA LYS A 252 -3.83 8.40 16.73
C LYS A 252 -2.39 7.96 17.03
N THR A 253 -2.04 7.81 18.31
CA THR A 253 -0.74 7.28 18.75
C THR A 253 -0.53 5.85 18.27
N SER A 254 -1.57 5.00 18.29
CA SER A 254 -1.46 3.60 17.89
C SER A 254 -1.14 3.40 16.41
N GLN A 255 -1.26 4.44 15.57
CA GLN A 255 -1.04 4.39 14.12
C GLN A 255 0.25 5.10 13.68
N ILE A 256 0.93 5.81 14.59
CA ILE A 256 1.97 6.78 14.20
C ILE A 256 3.26 6.12 13.67
N TYR A 257 3.44 4.82 13.92
CA TYR A 257 4.65 4.09 13.53
C TYR A 257 4.67 3.64 12.06
N TRP A 258 3.56 3.78 11.34
CA TRP A 258 3.49 3.41 9.93
C TRP A 258 3.77 4.64 9.03
N PRO A 259 4.54 4.48 7.93
CA PRO A 259 4.88 5.59 7.04
C PRO A 259 3.71 6.20 6.29
N ALA A 260 2.65 5.43 6.04
CA ALA A 260 1.47 5.90 5.32
C ALA A 260 0.85 7.11 6.01
N ASP A 261 0.58 8.18 5.26
CA ASP A 261 0.03 9.43 5.77
C ASP A 261 0.82 10.05 6.97
N PHE A 262 2.10 9.72 7.16
CA PHE A 262 2.84 10.07 8.38
C PHE A 262 2.79 11.57 8.72
N HIS A 263 2.98 12.45 7.73
CA HIS A 263 2.95 13.91 7.95
C HIS A 263 1.59 14.42 8.44
N LYS A 264 0.50 13.86 7.93
CA LYS A 264 -0.87 14.13 8.40
C LYS A 264 -1.04 13.60 9.82
N ASN A 265 -0.66 12.34 10.06
CA ASN A 265 -0.82 11.68 11.35
C ASN A 265 -0.01 12.34 12.47
N ILE A 266 1.24 12.73 12.22
CA ILE A 266 2.10 13.41 13.21
C ILE A 266 1.58 14.81 13.52
N SER A 267 1.09 15.54 12.52
CA SER A 267 0.48 16.86 12.73
C SER A 267 -0.79 16.75 13.58
N ASP A 268 -1.69 15.83 13.22
CA ASP A 268 -2.94 15.60 13.94
C ASP A 268 -2.66 15.15 15.39
N LEU A 269 -1.67 14.29 15.62
CA LEU A 269 -1.25 13.83 16.94
C LEU A 269 -0.77 14.99 17.84
N HIS A 270 0.10 15.86 17.33
CA HIS A 270 0.61 16.99 18.10
C HIS A 270 -0.48 18.03 18.39
N LEU A 271 -1.41 18.24 17.46
CA LEU A 271 -2.57 19.10 17.71
C LEU A 271 -3.47 18.56 18.83
N LEU A 272 -3.72 17.24 18.86
CA LEU A 272 -4.45 16.57 19.95
C LEU A 272 -3.72 16.71 21.30
N ARG A 273 -2.38 16.58 21.29
CA ARG A 273 -1.55 16.70 22.50
C ARG A 273 -1.46 18.13 23.02
N ASP A 274 -1.39 19.12 22.14
CA ASP A 274 -1.32 20.53 22.52
C ASP A 274 -2.63 21.01 23.17
N TYR A 275 -3.78 20.58 22.66
CA TYR A 275 -5.08 20.95 23.21
C TYR A 275 -5.37 20.27 24.56
N ASN A 276 -4.82 19.07 24.78
CA ASN A 276 -4.87 18.38 26.07
C ASN A 276 -3.98 19.03 27.15
N LYS A 277 -3.11 19.99 26.79
CA LYS A 277 -2.21 20.64 27.74
C LYS A 277 -2.68 22.06 28.07
N HIS A 278 -2.99 22.31 29.35
CA HIS A 278 -3.13 23.67 29.85
C HIS A 278 -1.79 24.43 29.71
N LYS A 279 -1.65 25.28 28.69
CA LYS A 279 -0.56 26.26 28.49
C LYS A 279 0.84 25.74 28.87
N VAL A 280 1.44 24.91 28.03
CA VAL A 280 2.86 24.55 28.18
C VAL A 280 3.74 25.70 27.68
N SER A 281 4.71 26.09 28.51
CA SER A 281 5.78 27.01 28.10
C SER A 281 6.62 26.37 26.99
N ILE A 282 7.02 27.17 25.99
CA ILE A 282 7.88 26.77 24.84
C ILE A 282 9.14 26.01 25.29
N ILE A 283 9.54 26.14 26.55
CA ILE A 283 10.79 25.63 27.14
C ILE A 283 10.64 24.21 27.75
N GLN A 284 9.43 23.73 28.06
CA GLN A 284 9.29 22.40 28.71
C GLN A 284 9.54 21.25 27.73
N PRO A 285 10.20 20.15 28.12
CA PRO A 285 10.35 18.95 27.29
C PRO A 285 9.01 18.44 26.76
N LEU A 286 8.96 18.09 25.47
CA LEU A 286 7.81 17.36 24.92
C LEU A 286 7.98 15.87 25.22
N CYS A 287 6.94 15.28 25.81
CA CYS A 287 6.84 13.87 26.12
C CYS A 287 5.43 13.37 25.79
N SER A 288 5.27 12.05 25.71
CA SER A 288 3.97 11.39 25.75
C SER A 288 3.11 11.96 26.88
N PRO A 289 1.80 12.14 26.64
CA PRO A 289 0.89 12.53 27.71
C PRO A 289 0.85 11.45 28.79
N GLN A 290 0.64 11.86 30.03
CA GLN A 290 0.27 10.92 31.09
C GLN A 290 -1.17 10.46 30.81
N ARG A 291 -1.37 9.15 30.73
CA ARG A 291 -2.69 8.55 30.50
C ARG A 291 -3.12 7.72 31.69
N ASP A 292 -4.44 7.60 31.84
CA ASP A 292 -5.05 6.71 32.82
C ASP A 292 -4.73 5.25 32.45
N GLU A 293 -4.66 4.35 33.43
CA GLU A 293 -4.35 2.92 33.22
C GLU A 293 -5.24 2.28 32.14
N LEU A 294 -6.53 2.61 32.15
CA LEU A 294 -7.48 2.12 31.16
C LEU A 294 -7.16 2.61 29.73
N ILE A 295 -6.69 3.85 29.58
CA ILE A 295 -6.34 4.42 28.28
C ILE A 295 -5.03 3.84 27.77
N GLU A 296 -4.04 3.62 28.65
CA GLU A 296 -2.82 2.89 28.28
C GLU A 296 -3.16 1.46 27.82
N LEU A 297 -4.04 0.76 28.55
CA LEU A 297 -4.47 -0.59 28.15
C LEU A 297 -5.16 -0.59 26.78
N ILE A 298 -6.00 0.42 26.49
CA ILE A 298 -6.61 0.61 25.16
C ILE A 298 -5.53 0.84 24.10
N LEU A 299 -4.55 1.71 24.36
CA LEU A 299 -3.46 2.01 23.43
C LEU A 299 -2.63 0.76 23.12
N GLU A 300 -2.19 0.03 24.14
CA GLU A 300 -1.40 -1.19 23.98
C GLU A 300 -2.15 -2.27 23.20
N THR A 301 -3.44 -2.45 23.52
CA THR A 301 -4.30 -3.38 22.80
C THR A 301 -4.48 -2.96 21.35
N ARG A 302 -4.71 -1.67 21.09
CA ARG A 302 -4.88 -1.12 19.75
C ARG A 302 -3.61 -1.22 18.91
N ILE A 303 -2.43 -1.06 19.50
CA ILE A 303 -1.15 -1.26 18.81
C ILE A 303 -1.05 -2.70 18.31
N LYS A 304 -1.34 -3.69 19.16
CA LYS A 304 -1.31 -5.11 18.77
C LYS A 304 -2.29 -5.42 17.64
N GLU A 305 -3.52 -4.90 17.72
CA GLU A 305 -4.51 -5.04 16.64
C GLU A 305 -4.02 -4.40 15.33
N THR A 306 -3.44 -3.21 15.41
CA THR A 306 -2.89 -2.51 14.24
C THR A 306 -1.70 -3.28 13.63
N GLU A 307 -0.84 -3.89 14.46
CA GLU A 307 0.25 -4.76 14.00
C GLU A 307 -0.25 -6.03 13.31
N ILE A 308 -1.38 -6.60 13.75
CA ILE A 308 -2.01 -7.73 13.06
C ILE A 308 -2.50 -7.30 11.67
N ILE A 309 -3.08 -6.10 11.56
CA ILE A 309 -3.68 -5.59 10.32
C ILE A 309 -2.61 -5.08 9.32
N GLN A 310 -1.64 -4.31 9.78
CA GLN A 310 -0.69 -3.58 8.94
C GLN A 310 0.75 -4.16 9.00
N GLY A 311 0.98 -5.12 9.88
CA GLY A 311 2.31 -5.67 10.15
C GLY A 311 3.11 -4.90 11.19
N LYS A 312 4.09 -5.60 11.79
CA LYS A 312 4.92 -5.06 12.88
C LYS A 312 5.92 -4.01 12.36
N PRO A 313 5.82 -2.75 12.79
CA PRO A 313 6.70 -1.68 12.32
C PRO A 313 8.17 -1.90 12.69
N GLY A 314 9.02 -2.11 11.68
CA GLY A 314 10.45 -2.33 11.89
C GLY A 314 10.82 -3.75 12.34
N GLU A 315 9.97 -4.75 12.05
CA GLU A 315 10.26 -6.17 12.29
C GLU A 315 11.57 -6.62 11.61
N HIS A 316 11.86 -6.09 10.41
CA HIS A 316 13.09 -6.33 9.64
C HIS A 316 14.37 -5.74 10.26
N ILE A 317 14.27 -4.89 11.29
CA ILE A 317 15.43 -4.23 11.90
C ILE A 317 16.08 -5.19 12.91
N ASN A 318 17.31 -5.63 12.66
CA ASN A 318 18.13 -6.32 13.66
C ASN A 318 19.25 -5.37 14.15
N LEU A 319 19.16 -4.94 15.42
CA LEU A 319 20.12 -4.00 16.03
C LEU A 319 21.39 -4.69 16.56
N ASN A 320 21.39 -6.02 16.65
CA ASN A 320 22.49 -6.84 17.17
C ASN A 320 23.34 -7.47 16.04
N MET A 321 23.51 -6.77 14.91
CA MET A 321 24.33 -7.25 13.80
C MET A 321 25.73 -6.63 13.84
N SER A 322 26.74 -7.39 13.40
CA SER A 322 28.07 -6.86 13.18
C SER A 322 28.04 -5.82 12.03
N ASN A 323 29.02 -4.91 11.96
CA ASN A 323 29.09 -3.91 10.87
C ASN A 323 29.06 -4.54 9.46
N ASN A 324 29.48 -5.80 9.33
CA ASN A 324 29.48 -6.53 8.08
C ASN A 324 28.13 -7.19 7.79
N ASP A 325 27.44 -7.74 8.80
CA ASP A 325 26.13 -8.40 8.61
C ASP A 325 24.99 -7.38 8.44
N PHE A 326 25.16 -6.16 8.96
CA PHE A 326 24.24 -5.05 8.70
C PHE A 326 24.18 -4.68 7.20
N LEU A 327 25.16 -5.07 6.39
CA LEU A 327 25.30 -4.68 4.97
C LEU A 327 24.33 -5.37 4.02
N GLU A 328 23.72 -6.49 4.40
CA GLU A 328 22.95 -7.34 3.48
C GLU A 328 21.42 -7.13 3.53
N ASN A 329 20.93 -6.24 4.40
CA ASN A 329 19.50 -5.92 4.49
C ASN A 329 19.01 -5.13 3.25
N GLU A 330 17.78 -5.41 2.79
CA GLU A 330 17.13 -4.73 1.65
C GLU A 330 17.16 -3.20 1.76
N ASP A 331 17.17 -2.69 3.00
CA ASP A 331 17.22 -1.28 3.33
C ASP A 331 18.58 -0.60 3.03
N ASN A 332 19.65 -1.36 2.77
CA ASN A 332 21.00 -0.86 2.50
C ASN A 332 21.41 -0.92 1.02
N LEU A 333 20.56 -1.47 0.14
CA LEU A 333 20.76 -1.47 -1.32
C LEU A 333 20.88 -0.07 -1.94
N PHE A 334 20.47 0.98 -1.21
CA PHE A 334 20.48 2.38 -1.64
C PHE A 334 21.57 3.24 -1.00
N VAL A 335 22.38 2.67 -0.10
CA VAL A 335 23.43 3.41 0.60
C VAL A 335 24.72 3.35 -0.21
N GLN A 336 25.00 4.39 -0.98
CA GLN A 336 26.30 4.52 -1.65
C GLN A 336 27.34 4.89 -0.58
N LYS A 337 28.10 3.91 -0.08
CA LYS A 337 29.17 4.14 0.92
C LYS A 337 30.38 4.83 0.29
N CYS A 338 30.23 6.10 -0.08
CA CYS A 338 31.34 6.96 -0.50
C CYS A 338 32.21 7.37 0.70
N ILE A 339 31.62 7.47 1.89
CA ILE A 339 32.28 7.89 3.14
C ILE A 339 31.78 7.01 4.30
N PRO A 340 32.66 6.61 5.24
CA PRO A 340 32.25 5.97 6.50
C PRO A 340 31.22 6.80 7.26
N ARG A 341 30.17 6.15 7.76
CA ARG A 341 29.09 6.83 8.49
C ARG A 341 29.60 7.62 9.70
N GLU A 342 30.62 7.11 10.38
CA GLU A 342 31.29 7.80 11.49
C GLU A 342 31.84 9.18 11.10
N ASP A 343 32.38 9.33 9.89
CA ASP A 343 32.92 10.61 9.40
C ASP A 343 31.78 11.60 9.08
N LEU A 344 30.62 11.12 8.64
CA LEU A 344 29.45 11.98 8.43
C LEU A 344 28.98 12.60 9.73
N HIS A 345 28.96 11.84 10.82
CA HIS A 345 28.62 12.38 12.13
C HIS A 345 29.60 13.47 12.60
N GLU A 346 30.89 13.36 12.30
CA GLU A 346 31.88 14.40 12.60
C GLU A 346 31.59 15.72 11.87
N LEU A 347 31.00 15.66 10.66
CA LEU A 347 30.62 16.84 9.88
C LEU A 347 29.35 17.50 10.40
N VAL A 348 28.46 16.74 11.06
CA VAL A 348 27.16 17.24 11.54
C VAL A 348 27.04 17.34 13.07
N LYS A 349 28.11 17.13 13.83
CA LYS A 349 28.13 17.22 15.30
C LYS A 349 27.80 18.59 15.86
N TYR A 350 27.17 18.64 17.04
CA TYR A 350 26.85 19.90 17.73
C TYR A 350 27.90 20.37 18.75
N GLY A 351 28.83 19.50 19.15
CA GLY A 351 29.91 19.81 20.09
C GLY A 351 31.29 19.44 19.56
N ASP A 352 32.26 19.25 20.47
CA ASP A 352 33.62 18.87 20.11
C ASP A 352 33.70 17.48 19.46
N HIS A 353 32.80 16.58 19.87
CA HIS A 353 32.66 15.22 19.36
C HIS A 353 31.19 14.90 19.05
N PRO A 354 30.91 13.98 18.11
CA PRO A 354 29.57 13.49 17.83
C PRO A 354 28.89 12.91 19.08
N ILE A 355 27.62 13.27 19.29
CA ILE A 355 26.91 12.93 20.53
C ILE A 355 26.75 11.41 20.65
N TYR A 356 26.54 10.71 19.52
CA TYR A 356 26.34 9.26 19.51
C TYR A 356 27.54 8.50 20.11
N GLN A 357 28.77 9.03 20.01
CA GLN A 357 29.98 8.32 20.46
C GLN A 357 29.95 8.10 21.98
N GLY A 358 29.46 9.07 22.74
CA GLY A 358 29.29 8.96 24.18
C GLY A 358 28.16 8.01 24.62
N LEU A 359 27.38 7.48 23.67
CA LEU A 359 26.21 6.63 23.93
C LEU A 359 26.40 5.15 23.55
N ARG A 360 27.55 4.80 22.97
CA ARG A 360 27.91 3.42 22.58
C ARG A 360 28.58 2.68 23.75
N ASP A 361 28.49 1.35 23.76
CA ASP A 361 29.50 0.54 24.47
C ASP A 361 30.62 0.14 23.53
N GLY A 362 31.83 -0.02 24.05
CA GLY A 362 32.99 -0.36 23.22
C GLY A 362 32.89 -1.71 22.47
N GLN A 363 31.81 -2.48 22.64
CA GLN A 363 31.62 -3.81 22.04
C GLN A 363 30.67 -3.78 20.83
N SER A 364 29.64 -2.94 20.82
CA SER A 364 28.69 -2.79 19.72
C SER A 364 28.70 -1.37 19.15
N LYS A 365 29.16 -1.22 17.89
CA LYS A 365 29.20 0.11 17.25
C LYS A 365 27.79 0.64 16.92
N ALA A 366 26.74 -0.15 16.81
CA ALA A 366 25.44 0.35 16.36
C ALA A 366 24.47 0.76 17.48
N LEU A 367 24.67 0.29 18.71
CA LEU A 367 23.61 0.27 19.73
C LEU A 367 23.77 1.42 20.74
N ILE A 368 22.83 2.36 20.70
CA ILE A 368 22.71 3.46 21.66
C ILE A 368 22.09 2.91 22.95
N LYS A 369 22.78 3.05 24.09
CA LYS A 369 22.22 2.61 25.39
C LYS A 369 21.17 3.60 25.90
N LYS A 370 19.94 3.12 26.10
CA LYS A 370 18.80 3.89 26.66
C LYS A 370 19.20 4.67 27.91
N PHE A 371 19.82 4.00 28.89
CA PHE A 371 20.24 4.64 30.14
C PHE A 371 21.26 5.77 29.97
N LEU A 372 22.17 5.66 29.00
CA LEU A 372 23.12 6.74 28.70
C LEU A 372 22.40 7.92 28.04
N PHE A 373 21.49 7.62 27.10
CA PHE A 373 20.66 8.64 26.47
C PHE A 373 19.78 9.35 27.49
N GLU A 374 19.15 8.64 28.42
CA GLU A 374 18.28 9.19 29.46
C GLU A 374 19.00 10.16 30.39
N LYS A 375 20.30 9.96 30.64
CA LYS A 375 21.14 10.86 31.44
C LYS A 375 21.48 12.18 30.75
N LEU A 376 21.35 12.25 29.43
CA LEU A 376 21.59 13.48 28.70
C LEU A 376 20.55 14.54 29.06
N ASP A 377 20.97 15.81 29.05
CA ASP A 377 20.02 16.91 29.09
C ASP A 377 19.14 16.91 27.83
N TYR A 378 18.00 17.58 27.94
CA TYR A 378 16.98 17.56 26.91
C TYR A 378 17.46 18.11 25.55
N GLN A 379 18.27 19.18 25.54
CA GLN A 379 18.76 19.75 24.29
C GLN A 379 19.77 18.82 23.62
N THR A 380 20.63 18.15 24.40
CA THR A 380 21.57 17.15 23.87
C THR A 380 20.83 15.94 23.29
N LYS A 381 19.70 15.52 23.87
CA LYS A 381 18.84 14.47 23.28
C LYS A 381 18.25 14.89 21.92
N ILE A 382 17.75 16.13 21.80
CA ILE A 382 17.26 16.68 20.54
C ILE A 382 18.38 16.70 19.50
N ASN A 383 19.55 17.24 19.87
CA ASN A 383 20.70 17.32 19.00
C ASN A 383 21.18 15.93 18.55
N CYS A 384 21.13 14.92 19.42
CA CYS A 384 21.47 13.54 19.07
C CYS A 384 20.60 13.00 17.92
N ILE A 385 19.29 13.25 17.95
CA ILE A 385 18.38 12.80 16.89
C ILE A 385 18.55 13.63 15.62
N LYS A 386 18.76 14.93 15.75
CA LYS A 386 19.08 15.78 14.59
C LYS A 386 20.35 15.31 13.90
N GLU A 387 21.40 15.00 14.66
CA GLU A 387 22.65 14.45 14.16
C GLU A 387 22.42 13.18 13.34
N GLU A 388 21.67 12.22 13.89
CA GLU A 388 21.30 10.98 13.23
C GLU A 388 20.51 11.22 11.93
N ALA A 389 19.50 12.10 11.98
CA ALA A 389 18.67 12.44 10.82
C ALA A 389 19.48 13.12 9.71
N MET A 390 20.42 14.01 10.06
CA MET A 390 21.31 14.67 9.10
C MET A 390 22.25 13.68 8.42
N VAL A 391 22.80 12.72 9.17
CA VAL A 391 23.65 11.65 8.60
C VAL A 391 22.85 10.81 7.62
N ILE A 392 21.65 10.38 7.99
CA ILE A 392 20.76 9.61 7.11
C ILE A 392 20.39 10.43 5.86
N ALA A 393 20.12 11.73 6.01
CA ALA A 393 19.81 12.63 4.90
C ALA A 393 20.97 12.72 3.90
N LEU A 394 22.20 12.90 4.40
CA LEU A 394 23.42 12.94 3.61
C LEU A 394 23.68 11.61 2.91
N GLU A 395 23.70 10.51 3.67
CA GLU A 395 24.06 9.16 3.23
C GLU A 395 23.09 8.61 2.19
N ARG A 396 21.79 8.89 2.33
CA ARG A 396 20.74 8.24 1.50
C ARG A 396 20.16 9.12 0.41
N TYR A 397 20.27 10.45 0.50
CA TYR A 397 19.57 11.33 -0.43
C TYR A 397 20.49 12.35 -1.10
N LEU A 398 21.31 13.07 -0.33
CA LEU A 398 22.10 14.18 -0.86
C LEU A 398 23.41 13.73 -1.52
N ILE A 399 24.24 12.93 -0.85
CA ILE A 399 25.51 12.43 -1.41
C ILE A 399 25.28 11.53 -2.63
N PRO A 400 24.29 10.60 -2.62
CA PRO A 400 23.94 9.83 -3.81
C PRO A 400 23.26 10.66 -4.92
N MET A 401 22.99 11.94 -4.69
CA MET A 401 22.28 12.85 -5.60
C MET A 401 20.85 12.38 -5.98
N ILE A 402 20.20 11.61 -5.10
CA ILE A 402 18.79 11.20 -5.24
C ILE A 402 17.86 12.41 -5.06
N SER A 403 18.25 13.36 -4.19
CA SER A 403 17.55 14.63 -3.99
C SER A 403 18.55 15.79 -3.99
N LYS A 404 18.11 16.94 -4.49
CA LYS A 404 18.84 18.22 -4.40
C LYS A 404 18.26 19.15 -3.32
N ASP A 405 17.20 18.71 -2.64
CA ASP A 405 16.53 19.45 -1.59
C ASP A 405 16.92 18.85 -0.22
N GLN A 406 17.69 19.61 0.56
CA GLN A 406 18.09 19.20 1.91
C GLN A 406 16.94 19.14 2.90
N GLU A 407 15.94 20.02 2.79
CA GLU A 407 14.80 20.06 3.71
C GLU A 407 13.94 18.81 3.52
N ASN A 408 13.63 18.48 2.27
CA ASN A 408 12.91 17.25 1.96
C ASN A 408 13.72 16.00 2.35
N SER A 409 15.03 15.97 2.05
CA SER A 409 15.92 14.86 2.43
C SER A 409 15.96 14.64 3.95
N TYR A 410 16.04 15.72 4.71
CA TYR A 410 16.03 15.70 6.16
C TYR A 410 14.68 15.24 6.73
N LYS A 411 13.57 15.73 6.18
CA LYS A 411 12.22 15.28 6.56
C LYS A 411 12.03 13.80 6.30
N LEU A 412 12.43 13.29 5.13
CA LEU A 412 12.37 11.86 4.81
C LEU A 412 13.22 11.03 5.78
N ALA A 413 14.42 11.49 6.13
CA ALA A 413 15.25 10.85 7.15
C ALA A 413 14.57 10.81 8.53
N LEU A 414 13.95 11.91 8.97
CA LEU A 414 13.19 11.96 10.22
C LEU A 414 11.97 11.03 10.21
N VAL A 415 11.20 10.97 9.11
CA VAL A 415 10.08 10.02 8.98
C VAL A 415 10.58 8.60 9.17
N ARG A 416 11.71 8.24 8.55
CA ARG A 416 12.30 6.90 8.72
C ARG A 416 12.72 6.62 10.15
N ILE A 417 13.32 7.58 10.86
CA ILE A 417 13.62 7.42 12.30
C ILE A 417 12.34 7.14 13.09
N CYS A 418 11.26 7.85 12.80
CA CYS A 418 9.96 7.72 13.48
C CYS A 418 9.19 6.44 13.15
N THR A 419 9.56 5.72 12.08
CA THR A 419 8.76 4.59 11.56
C THR A 419 9.58 3.31 11.39
N THR A 420 10.63 3.33 10.57
CA THR A 420 11.26 2.12 10.03
C THR A 420 12.73 1.89 10.40
N LEU A 421 13.44 2.87 10.97
CA LEU A 421 14.89 2.73 11.23
C LEU A 421 15.28 2.45 12.69
N THR A 422 14.41 2.81 13.64
CA THR A 422 14.71 2.68 15.08
C THR A 422 13.59 1.93 15.79
N LYS A 423 13.85 1.33 16.97
CA LYS A 423 12.83 0.62 17.75
C LYS A 423 12.55 1.29 19.10
N VAL A 424 11.34 1.06 19.61
CA VAL A 424 10.92 1.35 20.98
C VAL A 424 11.11 2.82 21.39
N TRP A 425 12.05 3.11 22.28
CA TRP A 425 12.12 4.35 23.03
C TRP A 425 12.72 5.51 22.24
N PHE A 426 13.66 5.24 21.32
CA PHE A 426 14.30 6.29 20.50
C PHE A 426 13.30 6.86 19.48
N ARG A 427 12.51 5.95 18.89
CA ARG A 427 11.39 6.26 18.01
C ARG A 427 10.34 7.11 18.72
N GLN A 428 9.91 6.68 19.92
CA GLN A 428 8.93 7.42 20.72
C GLN A 428 9.41 8.83 21.04
N PHE A 429 10.67 8.98 21.46
CA PHE A 429 11.24 10.30 21.73
C PHE A 429 11.25 11.18 20.47
N ALA A 430 11.58 10.62 19.30
CA ALA A 430 11.55 11.36 18.04
C ALA A 430 10.13 11.83 17.68
N ILE A 431 9.12 10.98 17.86
CA ILE A 431 7.70 11.33 17.63
C ILE A 431 7.25 12.43 18.60
N ASP A 432 7.53 12.28 19.89
CA ASP A 432 7.15 13.26 20.92
C ASP A 432 7.78 14.63 20.68
N ASN A 433 8.96 14.66 20.07
CA ASN A 433 9.72 15.87 19.84
C ASN A 433 9.73 16.32 18.38
N TYR A 434 8.89 15.72 17.53
CA TYR A 434 8.85 16.00 16.10
C TYR A 434 8.75 17.50 15.76
N PRO A 435 7.91 18.32 16.44
CA PRO A 435 7.83 19.76 16.16
C PRO A 435 9.14 20.52 16.42
N ARG A 436 10.01 20.00 17.29
CA ARG A 436 11.34 20.58 17.61
C ARG A 436 12.44 20.01 16.71
N LEU A 437 12.22 18.83 16.16
CA LEU A 437 13.15 18.14 15.27
C LEU A 437 12.97 18.55 13.81
N SER A 438 11.76 18.90 13.38
CA SER A 438 11.42 19.15 11.98
C SER A 438 12.18 20.30 11.31
N ASN A 439 12.78 21.20 12.09
CA ASN A 439 13.59 22.31 11.59
C ASN A 439 15.06 21.90 11.44
N LEU A 440 15.55 21.93 10.19
CA LEU A 440 16.95 21.76 9.86
C LEU A 440 17.74 23.03 10.18
N ASP A 441 18.82 22.91 10.96
CA ASP A 441 19.64 24.04 11.41
C ASP A 441 21.07 24.04 10.84
N LYS A 442 21.37 23.15 9.90
CA LYS A 442 22.67 23.03 9.24
C LYS A 442 22.54 22.96 7.72
N ASP A 443 23.55 23.50 7.05
CA ASP A 443 23.69 23.44 5.60
C ASP A 443 24.27 22.08 5.17
N LEU A 444 23.38 21.13 4.90
CA LEU A 444 23.75 19.80 4.43
C LEU A 444 24.18 19.81 2.96
N LEU A 445 23.70 20.76 2.15
CA LEU A 445 24.10 20.87 0.74
C LEU A 445 25.59 21.20 0.61
N SER A 446 26.08 22.17 1.39
CA SER A 446 27.51 22.48 1.41
C SER A 446 28.35 21.29 1.85
N ILE A 447 27.89 20.53 2.86
CA ILE A 447 28.57 19.30 3.29
C ILE A 447 28.58 18.26 2.17
N ALA A 448 27.43 18.01 1.53
CA ALA A 448 27.30 17.05 0.44
C ALA A 448 28.18 17.45 -0.76
N HIS A 449 28.19 18.71 -1.19
CA HIS A 449 29.03 19.19 -2.29
C HIS A 449 30.52 18.99 -1.99
N ASN A 450 30.98 19.36 -0.79
CA ASN A 450 32.37 19.13 -0.39
C ASN A 450 32.76 17.65 -0.43
N ILE A 451 31.85 16.76 -0.04
CA ILE A 451 32.04 15.32 -0.09
C ILE A 451 32.10 14.84 -1.55
N ILE A 452 31.15 15.27 -2.38
CA ILE A 452 31.08 14.89 -3.79
C ILE A 452 32.31 15.42 -4.56
N GLU A 453 32.84 16.59 -4.22
CA GLU A 453 34.07 17.12 -4.82
C GLU A 453 35.31 16.32 -4.41
N LYS A 454 35.45 15.99 -3.11
CA LYS A 454 36.59 15.23 -2.58
C LYS A 454 36.57 13.77 -3.00
N PHE A 455 35.37 13.20 -3.08
CA PHE A 455 35.11 11.84 -3.51
C PHE A 455 34.11 11.92 -4.66
N PRO A 456 34.58 12.25 -5.89
CA PRO A 456 33.73 12.27 -7.07
C PRO A 456 32.95 10.99 -7.10
N VAL A 457 31.65 11.11 -6.85
CA VAL A 457 30.73 10.00 -6.96
C VAL A 457 30.97 9.51 -8.37
N LYS A 458 31.46 8.27 -8.52
CA LYS A 458 31.19 7.57 -9.77
C LYS A 458 29.67 7.58 -9.82
N GLN A 459 29.10 8.51 -10.60
CA GLN A 459 27.75 8.35 -11.13
C GLN A 459 27.70 6.88 -11.46
N LYS A 460 26.70 6.15 -10.93
CA LYS A 460 26.50 4.76 -11.33
C LYS A 460 26.66 4.78 -12.84
N LYS A 461 27.79 4.25 -13.34
CA LYS A 461 27.88 3.96 -14.76
C LYS A 461 26.65 3.10 -14.99
N PRO A 462 25.83 3.37 -16.02
CA PRO A 462 24.68 2.52 -16.31
C PRO A 462 25.14 1.09 -16.13
N ASP A 463 24.48 0.35 -15.22
CA ASP A 463 24.98 -0.91 -14.65
C ASP A 463 25.67 -1.67 -15.78
N VAL A 464 27.01 -1.71 -15.79
CA VAL A 464 27.73 -2.21 -16.96
C VAL A 464 27.39 -3.68 -17.00
N ILE A 465 26.54 -4.07 -17.96
CA ILE A 465 26.19 -5.46 -18.21
C ILE A 465 27.52 -6.15 -18.51
N LEU A 466 28.00 -6.93 -17.54
CA LEU A 466 29.28 -7.62 -17.65
C LEU A 466 28.98 -8.91 -18.40
N LEU A 467 29.13 -8.84 -19.73
CA LEU A 467 29.03 -10.01 -20.59
C LEU A 467 30.24 -10.89 -20.31
N ASP A 468 30.03 -12.20 -20.24
CA ASP A 468 31.14 -13.15 -20.24
C ASP A 468 31.91 -13.07 -21.58
N PRO A 469 33.19 -13.48 -21.61
CA PRO A 469 34.03 -13.34 -22.81
C PRO A 469 33.48 -14.03 -24.06
N GLU A 470 32.73 -15.13 -23.90
CA GLU A 470 32.15 -15.89 -25.01
C GLU A 470 30.97 -15.12 -25.61
N THR A 471 30.04 -14.64 -24.76
CA THR A 471 28.93 -13.78 -25.20
C THR A 471 29.44 -12.50 -25.86
N GLN A 472 30.48 -11.87 -25.31
CA GLN A 472 31.06 -10.66 -25.88
C GLN A 472 31.64 -10.91 -27.27
N ALA A 473 32.35 -12.02 -27.48
CA ALA A 473 32.89 -12.39 -28.79
C ALA A 473 31.79 -12.60 -29.83
N ILE A 474 30.68 -13.25 -29.46
CA ILE A 474 29.51 -13.41 -30.33
C ILE A 474 28.94 -12.03 -30.70
N PHE A 475 28.75 -11.14 -29.72
CA PHE A 475 28.18 -9.81 -29.97
C PHE A 475 29.07 -8.95 -30.87
N GLU A 476 30.39 -8.99 -30.66
CA GLU A 476 31.36 -8.28 -31.49
C GLU A 476 31.39 -8.81 -32.94
N SER A 477 31.11 -10.11 -33.15
CA SER A 477 31.00 -10.68 -34.49
C SER A 477 29.75 -10.22 -35.27
N ILE A 478 28.65 -9.91 -34.56
CA ILE A 478 27.36 -9.53 -35.15
C ILE A 478 27.23 -8.01 -35.32
N ARG A 479 27.90 -7.22 -34.47
CA ARG A 479 27.81 -5.76 -34.44
C ARG A 479 28.07 -5.07 -35.78
N PRO A 480 29.06 -5.46 -36.60
CA PRO A 480 29.27 -4.88 -37.93
C PRO A 480 28.10 -5.10 -38.91
N TYR A 481 27.28 -6.11 -38.67
CA TYR A 481 26.13 -6.49 -39.50
C TYR A 481 24.79 -6.01 -38.92
N THR A 482 24.84 -5.20 -37.87
CA THR A 482 23.66 -4.63 -37.22
C THR A 482 23.51 -3.16 -37.61
N LYS A 483 22.34 -2.80 -38.16
CA LYS A 483 22.00 -1.44 -38.55
C LYS A 483 20.81 -0.93 -37.74
N THR A 484 20.93 0.27 -37.18
CA THR A 484 19.79 0.94 -36.53
C THR A 484 18.78 1.41 -37.58
N ILE A 485 17.50 1.23 -37.30
CA ILE A 485 16.41 1.73 -38.14
C ILE A 485 16.23 3.22 -37.83
N SER A 486 16.32 4.08 -38.86
CA SER A 486 16.41 5.53 -38.70
C SER A 486 15.09 6.20 -38.29
N SER A 487 13.95 5.61 -38.64
CA SER A 487 12.63 6.19 -38.39
C SER A 487 11.54 5.13 -38.53
N PHE A 488 10.48 5.29 -37.75
CA PHE A 488 9.24 4.53 -37.86
C PHE A 488 8.07 5.48 -38.11
N ASP A 489 7.00 4.97 -38.71
CA ASP A 489 5.76 5.73 -38.85
C ASP A 489 5.20 6.12 -37.48
N LYS A 490 4.68 7.35 -37.40
CA LYS A 490 4.09 7.88 -36.18
C LYS A 490 2.82 7.10 -35.81
N ILE A 491 2.75 6.60 -34.59
CA ILE A 491 1.51 6.08 -34.00
C ILE A 491 0.56 7.26 -33.77
N ARG A 492 -0.69 7.15 -34.23
CA ARG A 492 -1.72 8.19 -34.03
C ARG A 492 -2.66 7.78 -32.90
N ASP A 493 -2.86 8.69 -31.95
CA ASP A 493 -3.89 8.61 -30.90
C ASP A 493 -5.10 9.43 -31.35
N TYR A 494 -6.31 8.94 -31.04
CA TYR A 494 -7.58 9.59 -31.40
C TYR A 494 -8.30 10.22 -30.20
N ASN A 495 -7.74 10.14 -28.98
CA ASN A 495 -8.37 10.64 -27.74
C ASN A 495 -7.60 11.81 -27.08
N ASP A 496 -8.26 12.52 -26.15
CA ASP A 496 -7.76 13.66 -25.35
C ASP A 496 -6.69 13.29 -24.28
N TYR A 497 -6.04 12.11 -24.37
CA TYR A 497 -4.98 11.71 -23.44
C TYR A 497 -3.61 12.23 -23.86
N PHE A 498 -2.72 12.45 -22.88
CA PHE A 498 -1.31 12.73 -23.18
C PHE A 498 -0.57 11.42 -23.40
N THR A 499 -0.36 11.07 -24.67
CA THR A 499 0.31 9.82 -25.08
C THR A 499 1.71 10.11 -25.62
N VAL A 500 2.72 9.47 -25.02
CA VAL A 500 4.12 9.50 -25.47
C VAL A 500 4.51 8.13 -25.97
N VAL A 501 5.04 8.05 -27.18
CA VAL A 501 5.51 6.80 -27.78
C VAL A 501 6.95 6.95 -28.22
N GLU A 502 7.79 6.01 -27.79
CA GLU A 502 9.16 5.86 -28.27
C GLU A 502 9.30 4.50 -28.95
N ARG A 503 9.71 4.53 -30.23
CA ARG A 503 9.94 3.31 -31.01
C ARG A 503 11.35 3.32 -31.58
N THR A 504 12.10 2.27 -31.27
CA THR A 504 13.46 2.06 -31.76
C THR A 504 13.59 0.65 -32.32
N GLY A 505 14.55 0.44 -33.21
CA GLY A 505 14.77 -0.88 -33.75
C GLY A 505 16.09 -1.03 -34.47
N ILE A 506 16.50 -2.28 -34.64
CA ILE A 506 17.70 -2.69 -35.33
C ILE A 506 17.35 -3.78 -36.34
N ASN A 507 18.10 -3.82 -37.44
CA ASN A 507 18.11 -4.90 -38.39
C ASN A 507 19.46 -5.61 -38.29
N ILE A 508 19.43 -6.91 -38.04
CA ILE A 508 20.59 -7.80 -37.90
C ILE A 508 20.65 -8.65 -39.15
N THR A 509 21.62 -8.41 -40.02
CA THR A 509 21.90 -9.28 -41.16
C THR A 509 22.82 -10.41 -40.71
N SER A 510 22.57 -11.64 -41.15
CA SER A 510 23.45 -12.76 -40.80
C SER A 510 24.85 -12.55 -41.42
N PRO A 511 25.93 -12.71 -40.64
CA PRO A 511 27.31 -12.67 -41.16
C PRO A 511 27.63 -13.88 -42.07
N ILE A 512 26.82 -14.94 -42.02
CA ILE A 512 27.03 -16.19 -42.77
C ILE A 512 26.17 -16.22 -44.03
N ASN A 513 24.96 -15.67 -43.95
CA ASN A 513 24.02 -15.61 -45.06
C ASN A 513 23.47 -14.20 -45.22
N SER A 514 24.01 -13.45 -46.19
CA SER A 514 23.63 -12.05 -46.41
C SER A 514 22.16 -11.86 -46.81
N ASP A 515 21.49 -12.93 -47.27
CA ASP A 515 20.09 -12.90 -47.69
C ASP A 515 19.14 -13.07 -46.49
N VAL A 516 19.65 -13.46 -45.33
CA VAL A 516 18.86 -13.61 -44.11
C VAL A 516 19.10 -12.44 -43.17
N SER A 517 17.99 -11.82 -42.75
CA SER A 517 18.04 -10.76 -41.75
C SER A 517 16.84 -10.80 -40.82
N VAL A 518 17.06 -10.32 -39.60
CA VAL A 518 16.06 -10.26 -38.54
C VAL A 518 15.94 -8.82 -38.07
N THR A 519 14.71 -8.34 -37.95
CA THR A 519 14.40 -7.02 -37.42
C THR A 519 13.88 -7.15 -35.98
N ALA A 520 14.52 -6.43 -35.06
CA ALA A 520 14.10 -6.29 -33.68
C ALA A 520 13.60 -4.87 -33.43
N ILE A 521 12.38 -4.73 -32.92
CA ILE A 521 11.73 -3.44 -32.67
C ILE A 521 11.29 -3.41 -31.21
N ILE A 522 11.61 -2.31 -30.53
CA ILE A 522 11.12 -1.99 -29.19
C ILE A 522 10.18 -0.80 -29.30
N THR A 523 8.98 -0.94 -28.74
CA THR A 523 8.02 0.15 -28.61
C THR A 523 7.68 0.35 -27.14
N ASN A 524 7.90 1.56 -26.65
CA ASN A 524 7.45 2.04 -25.34
C ASN A 524 6.31 3.04 -25.56
N MET A 525 5.25 2.88 -24.80
CA MET A 525 4.12 3.80 -24.80
C MET A 525 3.76 4.15 -23.37
N GLN A 526 3.59 5.43 -23.12
CA GLN A 526 3.03 5.97 -21.89
C GLN A 526 1.76 6.72 -22.24
N LYS A 527 0.68 6.43 -21.51
CA LYS A 527 -0.58 7.15 -21.61
C LYS A 527 -0.90 7.76 -20.26
N ALA A 528 -1.03 9.08 -20.20
CA ALA A 528 -1.38 9.79 -18.98
C ALA A 528 -2.72 10.51 -19.15
N ASN A 529 -3.60 10.33 -18.16
CA ASN A 529 -4.80 11.13 -17.97
C ASN A 529 -4.54 12.21 -16.93
N TYR A 530 -4.71 13.47 -17.31
CA TYR A 530 -4.56 14.62 -16.41
C TYR A 530 -5.90 15.23 -15.95
N GLU A 531 -7.04 14.59 -16.24
CA GLU A 531 -8.36 14.98 -15.72
C GLU A 531 -8.59 14.53 -14.24
N GLU A 532 -9.82 14.62 -13.72
CA GLU A 532 -10.18 14.45 -12.29
C GLU A 532 -9.56 13.24 -11.58
N TYR A 533 -9.24 12.17 -12.33
CA TYR A 533 -8.42 11.04 -11.88
C TYR A 533 -7.10 11.05 -12.63
N LEU A 534 -6.05 11.53 -11.98
CA LEU A 534 -4.69 11.35 -12.46
C LEU A 534 -4.46 9.83 -12.58
N SER A 535 -4.14 9.34 -13.78
CA SER A 535 -3.72 7.96 -14.00
C SER A 535 -2.69 7.88 -15.13
N ALA A 536 -1.78 6.91 -15.03
CA ALA A 536 -0.78 6.66 -16.07
C ALA A 536 -0.61 5.18 -16.30
N SER A 537 -0.53 4.78 -17.56
CA SER A 537 -0.18 3.43 -17.96
C SER A 537 1.07 3.43 -18.82
N TRP A 538 1.87 2.39 -18.67
CA TRP A 538 3.06 2.11 -19.46
C TRP A 538 2.94 0.74 -20.08
N THR A 539 3.05 0.68 -21.41
CA THR A 539 3.14 -0.57 -22.16
C THR A 539 4.46 -0.61 -22.92
N ALA A 540 5.14 -1.74 -22.88
CA ALA A 540 6.36 -1.98 -23.65
C ALA A 540 6.26 -3.30 -24.41
N SER A 541 6.71 -3.32 -25.66
CA SER A 541 6.82 -4.54 -26.47
C SER A 541 8.18 -4.65 -27.13
N VAL A 542 8.73 -5.87 -27.14
CA VAL A 542 9.88 -6.28 -27.94
C VAL A 542 9.40 -7.32 -28.94
N VAL A 543 9.51 -6.98 -30.21
CA VAL A 543 9.11 -7.83 -31.34
C VAL A 543 10.37 -8.14 -32.14
N ILE A 544 10.62 -9.43 -32.36
CA ILE A 544 11.77 -9.91 -33.12
C ILE A 544 11.22 -10.83 -34.23
N LEU A 545 11.47 -10.47 -35.49
CA LEU A 545 10.86 -11.12 -36.65
C LEU A 545 11.81 -11.13 -37.86
N PRO A 546 11.67 -12.09 -38.80
CA PRO A 546 12.40 -12.05 -40.07
C PRO A 546 12.09 -10.75 -40.82
N THR A 547 13.11 -10.04 -41.32
CA THR A 547 12.91 -8.69 -41.90
C THR A 547 11.89 -8.65 -43.04
N ASN A 548 11.79 -9.71 -43.84
CA ASN A 548 10.79 -9.81 -44.92
C ASN A 548 9.34 -9.87 -44.40
N ASP A 549 9.13 -10.28 -43.15
CA ASP A 549 7.82 -10.33 -42.51
C ASP A 549 7.37 -8.95 -41.97
N LEU A 550 8.21 -7.92 -42.12
CA LEU A 550 7.92 -6.54 -41.76
C LEU A 550 7.07 -5.82 -42.84
N GLU A 551 7.19 -6.23 -44.12
CA GLU A 551 6.55 -5.56 -45.27
C GLU A 551 5.08 -6.00 -45.52
N ILE A 552 4.62 -7.14 -44.97
CA ILE A 552 3.27 -7.70 -45.22
C ILE A 552 2.18 -7.04 -44.33
N LEU A 553 2.33 -5.77 -43.93
CA LEU A 553 1.38 -5.12 -43.00
C LEU A 553 0.77 -3.82 -43.53
N SER A 554 1.18 -3.35 -44.71
CA SER A 554 0.69 -2.12 -45.33
C SER A 554 -0.38 -2.30 -46.41
N GLU A 555 -0.70 -3.53 -46.83
CA GLU A 555 -1.69 -3.80 -47.89
C GLU A 555 -2.71 -4.84 -47.41
N ASP A 556 -3.80 -4.35 -46.83
CA ASP A 556 -5.15 -4.89 -47.04
C ASP A 556 -6.07 -3.67 -47.19
N GLU A 557 -6.88 -3.73 -48.24
CA GLU A 557 -7.35 -2.64 -49.10
C GLU A 557 -8.46 -1.76 -48.53
N ASP A 558 -8.59 -0.60 -49.18
CA ASP A 558 -9.76 0.27 -49.24
C ASP A 558 -11.08 -0.51 -49.47
N GLU A 559 -12.13 -0.16 -48.70
CA GLU A 559 -13.44 0.07 -49.31
C GLU A 559 -13.87 1.49 -48.96
N GLY A 560 -13.79 2.36 -49.97
CA GLY A 560 -14.26 3.73 -49.90
C GLY A 560 -15.77 3.84 -50.09
N SER A 561 -16.34 4.91 -49.56
CA SER A 561 -17.18 5.83 -50.32
C SER A 561 -17.55 7.01 -49.43
N ASP A 562 -17.01 8.18 -49.78
CA ASP A 562 -17.73 9.43 -49.59
C ASP A 562 -19.01 9.34 -50.42
N GLU A 563 -20.20 9.45 -49.82
CA GLU A 563 -21.39 10.07 -50.43
C GLU A 563 -22.51 10.27 -49.39
N ASP A 564 -23.01 11.50 -49.35
CA ASP A 564 -24.15 11.99 -48.57
C ASP A 564 -25.37 11.05 -48.57
N LYS A 565 -25.89 10.68 -47.39
CA LYS A 565 -27.32 10.37 -47.20
C LYS A 565 -27.83 10.77 -45.81
N ASP A 566 -28.75 11.72 -45.82
CA ASP A 566 -29.65 12.07 -44.72
C ASP A 566 -30.67 10.94 -44.40
N TYR A 567 -31.19 11.04 -43.17
CA TYR A 567 -32.44 10.49 -42.59
C TYR A 567 -32.49 9.03 -42.11
N ASP A 568 -32.79 8.95 -40.81
CA ASP A 568 -33.88 8.21 -40.14
C ASP A 568 -33.89 6.66 -40.08
N ASP A 569 -33.91 6.24 -38.82
CA ASP A 569 -34.73 5.20 -38.21
C ASP A 569 -34.40 3.70 -38.36
N SER A 570 -34.31 3.09 -37.18
CA SER A 570 -34.62 1.70 -36.80
C SER A 570 -33.68 0.55 -37.24
N ASP A 571 -33.15 -0.09 -36.19
CA ASP A 571 -32.89 -1.53 -36.07
C ASP A 571 -31.98 -2.19 -37.12
N SER A 572 -30.68 -2.00 -36.96
CA SER A 572 -29.70 -3.04 -37.26
C SER A 572 -28.68 -3.15 -36.12
N PHE A 573 -28.78 -4.24 -35.36
CA PHE A 573 -27.69 -4.74 -34.53
C PHE A 573 -26.51 -5.07 -35.45
N ASP A 574 -25.46 -4.25 -35.47
CA ASP A 574 -24.15 -4.67 -35.95
C ASP A 574 -23.01 -3.92 -35.23
N MET A 575 -22.22 -4.73 -34.53
CA MET A 575 -20.78 -4.64 -34.22
C MET A 575 -20.05 -3.31 -34.43
N ASP A 576 -19.91 -2.49 -33.38
CA ASP A 576 -18.87 -1.45 -33.30
C ASP A 576 -18.19 -1.32 -31.91
N ASP A 577 -18.44 -2.26 -30.99
CA ASP A 577 -17.99 -2.10 -29.59
C ASP A 577 -16.73 -2.94 -29.29
N VAL A 578 -15.59 -2.58 -29.89
CA VAL A 578 -14.26 -2.99 -29.40
C VAL A 578 -13.30 -1.81 -29.45
N ASN A 579 -13.19 -1.11 -28.32
CA ASN A 579 -12.18 -0.09 -27.98
C ASN A 579 -10.78 -0.37 -28.59
N ILE A 580 -10.46 0.27 -29.73
CA ILE A 580 -9.09 0.41 -30.24
C ILE A 580 -8.76 1.90 -30.17
N GLU A 581 -8.12 2.35 -29.08
CA GLU A 581 -7.89 3.77 -28.82
C GLU A 581 -6.62 4.37 -29.49
N PHE A 582 -5.83 3.60 -30.25
CA PHE A 582 -4.73 4.13 -31.09
C PHE A 582 -4.51 3.30 -32.36
N LYS A 583 -4.00 3.94 -33.43
CA LYS A 583 -3.63 3.27 -34.68
C LYS A 583 -2.12 3.14 -34.77
N ASP A 584 -1.62 1.91 -34.59
CA ASP A 584 -0.25 1.52 -34.88
C ASP A 584 -0.14 1.05 -36.33
N PRO A 585 0.56 1.78 -37.22
CA PRO A 585 0.74 1.40 -38.63
C PRO A 585 1.35 0.00 -38.80
N LEU A 586 2.18 -0.43 -37.85
CA LEU A 586 2.84 -1.72 -37.87
C LEU A 586 2.06 -2.82 -37.11
N LYS A 587 0.98 -2.49 -36.38
CA LYS A 587 0.20 -3.47 -35.57
C LYS A 587 1.09 -4.38 -34.69
N ILE A 588 2.18 -3.85 -34.13
CA ILE A 588 3.20 -4.60 -33.35
C ILE A 588 3.29 -4.17 -31.87
N HIS A 589 2.49 -3.18 -31.46
CA HIS A 589 2.38 -2.79 -30.06
C HIS A 589 0.99 -3.14 -29.49
N PRO A 590 0.91 -4.00 -28.46
CA PRO A 590 -0.36 -4.35 -27.85
C PRO A 590 -0.82 -3.25 -26.89
N TYR A 591 -2.14 -3.08 -26.75
CA TYR A 591 -2.73 -2.25 -25.72
C TYR A 591 -3.03 -3.09 -24.47
N GLN A 592 -2.82 -2.54 -23.27
CA GLN A 592 -3.27 -3.16 -22.03
C GLN A 592 -4.59 -2.54 -21.59
N GLU A 593 -5.61 -3.37 -21.40
CA GLU A 593 -6.89 -2.92 -20.86
C GLU A 593 -6.76 -2.63 -19.36
N SER A 594 -7.08 -1.39 -18.96
CA SER A 594 -6.76 -0.76 -17.67
C SER A 594 -7.40 -1.39 -16.41
N TYR A 595 -7.99 -2.58 -16.52
CA TYR A 595 -8.62 -3.31 -15.40
C TYR A 595 -8.44 -4.83 -15.47
N SER A 596 -8.37 -5.40 -16.67
CA SER A 596 -8.23 -6.86 -16.83
C SER A 596 -6.76 -7.32 -16.85
N GLY A 597 -5.82 -6.40 -17.09
CA GLY A 597 -4.41 -6.74 -17.33
C GLY A 597 -4.23 -7.58 -18.61
N LYS A 598 -5.24 -7.67 -19.46
CA LYS A 598 -5.16 -8.40 -20.73
C LYS A 598 -4.57 -7.48 -21.79
N PHE A 599 -3.61 -8.03 -22.54
CA PHE A 599 -3.08 -7.39 -23.73
C PHE A 599 -3.98 -7.70 -24.93
N SER A 600 -4.33 -6.67 -25.70
CA SER A 600 -5.02 -6.85 -26.98
C SER A 600 -4.04 -7.36 -28.04
N LYS A 601 -4.56 -8.16 -29.00
CA LYS A 601 -3.88 -8.50 -30.26
C LYS A 601 -2.44 -9.02 -30.15
N LEU A 602 -2.13 -9.82 -29.12
CA LEU A 602 -0.83 -10.52 -29.03
C LEU A 602 -0.71 -11.58 -30.13
N ASN A 603 0.31 -11.45 -30.98
CA ASN A 603 0.61 -12.43 -32.04
C ASN A 603 1.87 -13.28 -31.71
N SER A 604 2.27 -14.17 -32.62
CA SER A 604 3.47 -15.01 -32.49
C SER A 604 4.78 -14.21 -32.39
N LYS A 605 4.81 -12.98 -32.90
CA LYS A 605 6.02 -12.16 -33.07
C LYS A 605 6.50 -11.46 -31.79
N HIS A 606 5.63 -11.36 -30.77
CA HIS A 606 5.95 -10.69 -29.50
C HIS A 606 6.82 -11.60 -28.60
N ILE A 607 8.08 -11.22 -28.42
CA ILE A 607 9.05 -11.95 -27.58
C ILE A 607 8.92 -11.52 -26.12
N PHE A 608 8.70 -10.23 -25.87
CA PHE A 608 8.49 -9.67 -24.54
C PHE A 608 7.42 -8.57 -24.60
N VAL A 609 6.47 -8.61 -23.67
CA VAL A 609 5.45 -7.58 -23.48
C VAL A 609 5.31 -7.30 -22.00
N LEU A 610 5.35 -6.02 -21.65
CA LEU A 610 5.25 -5.50 -20.30
C LEU A 610 4.13 -4.47 -20.22
N GLY A 611 3.41 -4.53 -19.11
CA GLY A 611 2.27 -3.68 -18.84
C GLY A 611 2.23 -3.27 -17.38
N ILE A 612 2.16 -1.97 -17.13
CA ILE A 612 2.22 -1.35 -15.80
C ILE A 612 1.18 -0.23 -15.76
N ASP A 613 0.33 -0.22 -14.73
CA ASP A 613 -0.66 0.83 -14.51
C ASP A 613 -0.45 1.49 -13.15
N ALA A 614 -0.61 2.81 -13.09
CA ALA A 614 -0.62 3.61 -11.88
C ALA A 614 -1.84 4.54 -11.86
N TYR A 615 -2.32 4.83 -10.66
CA TYR A 615 -3.32 5.89 -10.46
C TYR A 615 -2.99 6.69 -9.21
N TRP A 616 -3.39 7.96 -9.24
CA TRP A 616 -3.22 8.89 -8.14
C TRP A 616 -4.60 9.34 -7.65
N ILE A 617 -4.79 9.37 -6.33
CA ILE A 617 -6.03 9.84 -5.72
C ILE A 617 -5.85 11.30 -5.32
N ARG A 618 -6.57 12.23 -5.97
CA ARG A 618 -6.50 13.66 -5.60
C ARG A 618 -7.34 13.88 -4.34
N GLY A 619 -6.71 14.01 -3.17
CA GLY A 619 -7.41 14.37 -1.93
C GLY A 619 -6.75 13.94 -0.61
N MET A 620 -5.79 13.01 -0.62
CA MET A 620 -5.02 12.57 0.55
C MET A 620 -3.58 12.25 0.14
N GLY A 621 -2.69 13.24 0.18
CA GLY A 621 -1.31 13.06 -0.30
C GLY A 621 -1.26 12.67 -1.78
N VAL A 622 -0.07 12.60 -2.36
CA VAL A 622 0.11 12.01 -3.70
C VAL A 622 0.69 10.62 -3.45
N GLU A 623 -0.15 9.64 -3.12
CA GLU A 623 0.29 8.25 -3.09
C GLU A 623 0.16 7.66 -4.51
N GLU A 624 1.30 7.31 -5.09
CA GLU A 624 1.40 6.55 -6.33
C GLU A 624 1.00 5.09 -6.06
N ILE A 625 -0.21 4.70 -6.45
CA ILE A 625 -0.66 3.32 -6.30
C ILE A 625 -0.38 2.56 -7.60
N TRP A 626 0.63 1.69 -7.54
CA TRP A 626 1.02 0.80 -8.64
C TRP A 626 0.17 -0.46 -8.66
N ARG A 627 -0.39 -0.80 -9.82
CA ARG A 627 -1.08 -2.07 -10.05
C ARG A 627 -0.08 -3.22 -10.30
N PRO A 628 -0.52 -4.48 -10.16
CA PRO A 628 0.33 -5.63 -10.47
C PRO A 628 0.89 -5.57 -11.89
N ILE A 629 2.18 -5.87 -12.02
CA ILE A 629 2.88 -5.87 -13.31
C ILE A 629 2.42 -7.06 -14.14
N THR A 630 2.03 -6.80 -15.39
CA THR A 630 1.66 -7.83 -16.35
C THR A 630 2.82 -8.08 -17.31
N ILE A 631 3.27 -9.33 -17.42
CA ILE A 631 4.38 -9.71 -18.31
C ILE A 631 3.98 -10.93 -19.14
N LYS A 632 4.16 -10.85 -20.47
CA LYS A 632 3.99 -11.98 -21.40
C LYS A 632 5.26 -12.16 -22.22
N VAL A 633 5.71 -13.41 -22.33
CA VAL A 633 7.00 -13.74 -22.96
C VAL A 633 6.89 -14.96 -23.85
N LYS A 634 7.76 -15.01 -24.88
CA LYS A 634 8.01 -16.15 -25.76
C LYS A 634 9.52 -16.33 -25.96
N SER A 635 9.93 -17.55 -26.33
CA SER A 635 11.32 -17.80 -26.72
C SER A 635 11.64 -17.12 -28.06
N ALA A 636 12.85 -16.60 -28.19
CA ALA A 636 13.41 -16.08 -29.43
C ALA A 636 14.24 -17.13 -30.21
N ASP A 637 14.28 -18.39 -29.77
CA ASP A 637 15.14 -19.44 -30.35
C ASP A 637 14.84 -19.69 -31.83
N PHE A 638 13.56 -19.68 -32.21
CA PHE A 638 13.17 -19.84 -33.61
C PHE A 638 13.82 -18.76 -34.49
N VAL A 639 13.75 -17.49 -34.07
CA VAL A 639 14.28 -16.37 -34.86
C VAL A 639 15.81 -16.35 -34.82
N ALA A 640 16.43 -16.73 -33.70
CA ALA A 640 17.87 -16.89 -33.61
C ALA A 640 18.38 -17.98 -34.57
N SER A 641 17.66 -19.11 -34.68
CA SER A 641 18.03 -20.21 -35.58
C SER A 641 18.02 -19.80 -37.06
N LEU A 642 17.15 -18.86 -37.45
CA LEU A 642 17.09 -18.35 -38.82
C LEU A 642 18.36 -17.60 -39.21
N LEU A 643 19.03 -16.92 -38.28
CA LEU A 643 20.27 -16.19 -38.59
C LEU A 643 21.44 -17.14 -38.92
N GLU A 644 21.32 -18.43 -38.68
CA GLU A 644 22.36 -19.45 -38.95
C GLU A 644 23.71 -19.15 -38.26
N ILE A 645 23.73 -18.26 -37.26
CA ILE A 645 24.94 -17.90 -36.50
C ILE A 645 25.22 -19.03 -35.49
N PRO A 646 26.38 -19.68 -35.53
CA PRO A 646 26.77 -20.71 -34.58
C PRO A 646 26.63 -20.20 -33.15
N GLU A 647 26.08 -21.04 -32.28
CA GLU A 647 25.98 -20.80 -30.83
C GLU A 647 25.05 -19.62 -30.43
N LEU A 648 24.48 -18.87 -31.37
CA LEU A 648 23.50 -17.83 -31.09
C LEU A 648 22.13 -18.45 -30.74
N THR A 649 21.83 -18.48 -29.45
CA THR A 649 20.51 -18.90 -28.94
C THR A 649 19.52 -17.74 -28.89
N GLY A 650 18.23 -18.03 -28.68
CA GLY A 650 17.22 -16.99 -28.46
C GLY A 650 17.51 -16.14 -27.22
N ASP A 651 18.10 -16.73 -26.19
CA ASP A 651 18.59 -16.03 -25.00
C ASP A 651 19.64 -14.97 -25.35
N LEU A 652 20.66 -15.37 -26.12
CA LEU A 652 21.74 -14.47 -26.56
C LEU A 652 21.22 -13.42 -27.53
N LEU A 653 20.31 -13.77 -28.44
CA LEU A 653 19.67 -12.82 -29.34
C LEU A 653 18.88 -11.76 -28.57
N PHE A 654 18.10 -12.16 -27.56
CA PHE A 654 17.34 -11.21 -26.74
C PHE A 654 18.26 -10.30 -25.92
N LYS A 655 19.33 -10.84 -25.30
CA LYS A 655 20.37 -10.04 -24.64
C LYS A 655 21.03 -9.04 -25.59
N TYR A 656 21.34 -9.46 -26.81
CA TYR A 656 21.97 -8.62 -27.83
C TYR A 656 21.09 -7.43 -28.22
N VAL A 657 19.79 -7.67 -28.43
CA VAL A 657 18.80 -6.63 -28.72
C VAL A 657 18.75 -5.59 -27.58
N LEU A 658 18.76 -6.05 -26.32
CA LEU A 658 18.77 -5.15 -25.16
C LEU A 658 20.10 -4.39 -25.01
N ASP A 659 21.25 -4.98 -25.34
CA ASP A 659 22.55 -4.29 -25.34
C ASP A 659 22.61 -3.18 -26.39
N CYS A 660 22.03 -3.42 -27.56
CA CYS A 660 22.03 -2.46 -28.67
C CYS A 660 21.05 -1.32 -28.45
N LEU A 661 19.82 -1.62 -28.03
CA LEU A 661 18.73 -0.65 -27.95
C LEU A 661 18.58 0.00 -26.56
N LYS A 662 19.09 -0.65 -25.50
CA LYS A 662 19.09 -0.17 -24.11
C LYS A 662 17.76 0.46 -23.67
N PRO A 663 16.65 -0.29 -23.77
CA PRO A 663 15.34 0.28 -23.54
C PRO A 663 15.10 0.63 -22.07
N THR A 664 14.44 1.77 -21.85
CA THR A 664 13.96 2.19 -20.53
C THR A 664 12.53 2.70 -20.68
N LEU A 665 11.64 2.35 -19.76
CA LEU A 665 10.32 2.96 -19.71
C LEU A 665 10.43 4.46 -19.43
N ILE A 666 9.48 5.20 -20.00
CA ILE A 666 9.40 6.66 -19.89
C ILE A 666 9.07 7.04 -18.44
N ASP A 667 9.67 8.12 -17.94
CA ASP A 667 9.50 8.64 -16.58
C ASP A 667 9.74 7.59 -15.47
N VAL A 668 8.80 7.48 -14.51
CA VAL A 668 8.88 6.61 -13.34
C VAL A 668 8.45 5.17 -13.61
N GLY A 669 8.07 4.84 -14.86
CA GLY A 669 7.47 3.54 -15.23
C GLY A 669 8.37 2.33 -14.97
N GLU A 670 9.70 2.50 -14.91
CA GLU A 670 10.64 1.40 -14.63
C GLU A 670 10.66 0.99 -13.14
N THR A 671 10.12 1.85 -12.25
CA THR A 671 10.21 1.69 -10.79
C THR A 671 9.56 0.40 -10.27
N PRO A 672 8.33 0.02 -10.69
CA PRO A 672 7.69 -1.20 -10.21
C PRO A 672 8.44 -2.45 -10.68
N LEU A 673 8.88 -2.47 -11.95
CA LEU A 673 9.64 -3.59 -12.49
C LEU A 673 10.93 -3.82 -11.72
N ARG A 674 11.61 -2.74 -11.36
CA ARG A 674 12.83 -2.77 -10.55
C ARG A 674 12.57 -3.33 -9.16
N HIS A 675 11.51 -2.86 -8.49
CA HIS A 675 11.13 -3.37 -7.17
C HIS A 675 10.79 -4.87 -7.22
N TRP A 676 10.04 -5.29 -8.24
CA TRP A 676 9.67 -6.69 -8.42
C TRP A 676 10.88 -7.59 -8.67
N VAL A 677 11.83 -7.20 -9.53
CA VAL A 677 13.07 -7.96 -9.74
C VAL A 677 13.94 -7.99 -8.49
N ASN A 678 14.05 -6.88 -7.75
CA ASN A 678 14.81 -6.84 -6.50
C ASN A 678 14.25 -7.81 -5.45
N LYS A 679 12.93 -7.91 -5.34
CA LYS A 679 12.26 -8.88 -4.46
C LYS A 679 12.55 -10.34 -4.86
N LEU A 680 12.65 -10.62 -6.17
CA LEU A 680 13.04 -11.96 -6.64
C LEU A 680 14.51 -12.26 -6.32
N LYS A 681 15.39 -11.26 -6.40
CA LYS A 681 16.80 -11.40 -6.00
C LYS A 681 16.95 -11.65 -4.50
N SER A 682 16.24 -10.90 -3.65
CA SER A 682 16.32 -11.06 -2.19
C SER A 682 15.78 -12.41 -1.72
N ASN A 683 14.74 -12.93 -2.38
CA ASN A 683 14.22 -14.27 -2.14
C ASN A 683 15.09 -15.40 -2.71
N GLY A 684 16.24 -15.10 -3.32
CA GLY A 684 17.13 -16.09 -3.95
C GLY A 684 16.52 -16.78 -5.18
N THR A 685 15.41 -16.28 -5.72
CA THR A 685 14.69 -16.90 -6.84
C THR A 685 15.39 -16.65 -8.18
N ILE A 686 16.10 -15.53 -8.30
CA ILE A 686 16.97 -15.22 -9.44
C ILE A 686 18.36 -14.82 -8.92
N PRO A 687 19.44 -15.15 -9.64
CA PRO A 687 20.79 -14.86 -9.18
C PRO A 687 21.07 -13.36 -9.12
N ILE A 688 21.85 -12.95 -8.11
CA ILE A 688 22.26 -11.55 -7.90
C ILE A 688 23.27 -11.13 -8.98
N GLU A 689 24.15 -12.05 -9.37
CA GLU A 689 25.20 -11.86 -10.38
C GLU A 689 25.17 -12.98 -11.44
N PRO A 690 25.59 -12.71 -12.69
CA PRO A 690 26.03 -11.41 -13.21
C PRO A 690 24.86 -10.43 -13.42
N ASN A 691 25.16 -9.12 -13.36
CA ASN A 691 24.17 -8.07 -13.61
C ASN A 691 23.73 -8.07 -15.08
N GLN A 692 22.44 -8.28 -15.31
CA GLN A 692 21.80 -8.26 -16.62
C GLN A 692 20.81 -7.10 -16.73
N HIS A 693 20.33 -6.82 -17.95
CA HIS A 693 19.27 -5.84 -18.17
C HIS A 693 18.01 -6.19 -17.38
N LEU A 694 17.29 -5.18 -16.85
CA LEU A 694 16.12 -5.40 -16.00
C LEU A 694 15.02 -6.21 -16.72
N TRP A 695 14.80 -5.92 -18.00
CA TRP A 695 13.85 -6.66 -18.84
C TRP A 695 14.27 -8.10 -19.12
N TYR A 696 15.58 -8.39 -19.11
CA TYR A 696 16.08 -9.76 -19.26
C TYR A 696 15.74 -10.62 -18.04
N TYR A 697 15.93 -10.10 -16.83
CA TYR A 697 15.51 -10.81 -15.62
C TYR A 697 14.02 -11.15 -15.64
N ALA A 698 13.19 -10.19 -16.04
CA ALA A 698 11.76 -10.38 -16.16
C ALA A 698 11.37 -11.39 -17.26
N TRP A 699 12.04 -11.32 -18.41
CA TRP A 699 11.82 -12.24 -19.52
C TRP A 699 12.19 -13.68 -19.14
N ASN A 700 13.41 -13.88 -18.66
CA ASN A 700 13.94 -15.20 -18.29
C ASN A 700 13.12 -15.84 -17.16
N TYR A 701 12.78 -15.08 -16.12
CA TYR A 701 11.95 -15.58 -15.02
C TYR A 701 10.58 -16.08 -15.48
N LYS A 702 9.89 -15.30 -16.34
CA LYS A 702 8.57 -15.69 -16.86
C LYS A 702 8.64 -16.80 -17.90
N LEU A 703 9.76 -16.94 -18.62
CA LEU A 703 9.94 -17.99 -19.61
C LEU A 703 10.14 -19.35 -18.93
N ASN A 704 10.95 -19.41 -17.89
CA ASN A 704 11.27 -20.67 -17.19
C ASN A 704 10.09 -21.20 -16.35
N ARG A 705 9.23 -20.34 -15.81
CA ARG A 705 8.02 -20.74 -15.07
C ARG A 705 6.88 -21.32 -15.93
N LYS A 706 6.99 -21.32 -17.26
CA LYS A 706 6.02 -22.02 -18.12
C LYS A 706 6.30 -23.53 -18.23
N PHE A 707 7.42 -23.99 -17.68
CA PHE A 707 7.87 -25.38 -17.74
C PHE A 707 7.84 -26.10 -16.38
N GLU A 708 7.33 -25.43 -15.33
CA GLU A 708 6.86 -26.03 -14.06
C GLU A 708 5.32 -26.09 -14.11
#